data_AF-A0A963U0E0-F1
#
_entry.id   AF-A0A963U0E0-F1
#
_cell.length_a   1.000
_cell.length_b   1.000
_cell.length_c   1.000
_cell.angle_alpha   90.00
_cell.angle_beta   90.00
_cell.angle_gamma   90.00
#
_symmetry.space_group_name_H-M   'P 1'
#
loop_
_entity.id
_entity.type
_entity.pdbx_description
1 polymer ?
#
loop_
_entity_poly.entity_id
_entity_poly.type
_entity_poly.pdbx_seq_one_letter_code
_entity_poly.pdbx_strand_id
1 'polypeptide(L)'
;MPKGMTEAEERRLYVYSGGFLTQPRIRRILTLAGYTVRIGAPQGPEDRVGVWGHSPTAPRGEKVAAWTETPVVRVEDAFLRSILPGRAGGEPPLGLLIDEEGVHFDSARPSALERILATAPLDDSAVLQRARDGIGRLKALHLSKYNNCDPALAPPDPGYVLVVDQTRDDASIVHGRASASTFREMLVFAQEEHPGARVVIKTHPETALGKRPGHYGAGHAHGHISVVDAPVSPWALLEGAIGVYTVSSQLGFEAIMAGHKPRVFGQPFYSGWGLTQDETPVARRERRLTRAQLFAAAMILAPSWYDPARDRLASFEEAVDHLEARVRAYREDRGGHVALGMRLWKRAHLQHAFGRERPLIFQNDPARAAARARAEGRGLLLWGASATPTLEQAAAGLTLRRVEDGFLRSRGLGAALVPALSHVADARGIYYDPAQESDLEALVAAGPPPGGELRAERLLARLERAGLSKYNLDPAALPDLPPGHRILVPGQVEDDASIRLGAGEVRTNLALVQRVRAENPGAIILYKPHPDVEAGLRNGAAAEAEIAGIADLVLRGVDPVQLVEACDEVWTMTSLLGFEALIRHRPVTCLGMPFYAGWGLTRDLFTAPERRRARPTLAAFAHAALIAYPRYVDPVSGLPCPAEVIVERLARREVPPPGRPNRVLSRVQGLLASQSWLWRGGRR
;
A
#
# COMPACT_ATOMS: atom_id res chain seq x y z
N MET A 1 -2.11 24.35 -14.49
CA MET A 1 -3.57 24.56 -14.51
C MET A 1 -4.09 24.06 -15.84
N PRO A 2 -5.06 23.14 -15.91
CA PRO A 2 -5.79 22.91 -17.15
C PRO A 2 -6.71 24.12 -17.38
N LYS A 3 -6.59 24.73 -18.57
CA LYS A 3 -7.53 25.75 -19.05
C LYS A 3 -8.87 25.07 -19.31
N GLY A 4 -9.94 25.55 -18.66
CA GLY A 4 -11.31 25.11 -18.98
C GLY A 4 -12.25 24.82 -17.80
N MET A 5 -11.94 25.27 -16.58
CA MET A 5 -13.00 25.45 -15.57
C MET A 5 -13.59 26.84 -15.76
N THR A 6 -14.85 26.90 -16.14
CA THR A 6 -15.69 28.10 -15.95
C THR A 6 -15.60 28.54 -14.48
N GLU A 7 -15.60 29.85 -14.22
CA GLU A 7 -15.56 30.49 -12.90
C GLU A 7 -16.73 30.01 -12.02
N ALA A 8 -16.62 28.84 -11.41
CA ALA A 8 -17.30 28.60 -10.14
C ALA A 8 -16.62 29.53 -9.14
N GLU A 9 -17.37 30.53 -8.65
CA GLU A 9 -16.89 31.58 -7.76
C GLU A 9 -15.98 31.01 -6.67
N GLU A 10 -14.71 31.39 -6.73
CA GLU A 10 -13.65 30.90 -5.84
C GLU A 10 -13.96 31.34 -4.40
N ARG A 11 -14.32 30.40 -3.51
CA ARG A 11 -14.69 30.72 -2.12
C ARG A 11 -13.45 31.14 -1.34
N ARG A 12 -13.40 32.42 -0.94
CA ARG A 12 -12.26 32.95 -0.17
C ARG A 12 -12.41 32.55 1.29
N LEU A 13 -11.44 31.80 1.81
CA LEU A 13 -11.41 31.30 3.18
C LEU A 13 -10.44 32.14 4.02
N TYR A 14 -10.96 33.09 4.79
CA TYR A 14 -10.18 33.94 5.69
C TYR A 14 -9.81 33.18 6.96
N VAL A 15 -8.52 33.05 7.24
CA VAL A 15 -8.01 32.25 8.37
C VAL A 15 -7.26 33.09 9.39
N TYR A 16 -7.42 32.73 10.67
CA TYR A 16 -6.82 33.43 11.81
C TYR A 16 -5.94 32.52 12.67
N SER A 17 -5.56 31.37 12.10
CA SER A 17 -4.64 30.39 12.69
C SER A 17 -3.52 30.07 11.71
N GLY A 18 -2.27 30.13 12.19
CA GLY A 18 -1.09 29.95 11.36
C GLY A 18 -1.01 28.57 10.69
N GLY A 19 -1.65 27.54 11.26
CA GLY A 19 -1.65 26.18 10.70
C GLY A 19 -2.17 26.09 9.27
N PHE A 20 -3.19 26.88 8.91
CA PHE A 20 -3.72 26.94 7.54
C PHE A 20 -2.73 27.54 6.53
N LEU A 21 -1.78 28.36 7.00
CA LEU A 21 -0.77 29.02 6.17
C LEU A 21 0.50 28.18 6.07
N THR A 22 0.90 27.53 7.16
CA THR A 22 2.19 26.83 7.27
C THR A 22 2.12 25.36 6.91
N GLN A 23 0.93 24.73 6.87
CA GLN A 23 0.77 23.32 6.50
C GLN A 23 0.38 23.18 5.02
N PRO A 24 1.33 22.85 4.11
CA PRO A 24 1.09 22.92 2.67
C PRO A 24 0.01 21.94 2.22
N ARG A 25 -0.07 20.76 2.84
CA ARG A 25 -1.07 19.74 2.50
C ARG A 25 -2.49 20.20 2.83
N ILE A 26 -2.72 20.77 4.02
CA ILE A 26 -4.04 21.28 4.41
C ILE A 26 -4.49 22.35 3.43
N ARG A 27 -3.63 23.34 3.15
CA ARG A 27 -3.91 24.39 2.18
C ARG A 27 -4.20 23.80 0.79
N ARG A 28 -3.46 22.80 0.36
CA ARG A 28 -3.65 22.14 -0.94
C ARG A 28 -4.99 21.42 -1.03
N ILE A 29 -5.41 20.69 0.01
CA ILE A 29 -6.71 20.02 0.06
C ILE A 29 -7.83 21.05 0.01
N LEU A 30 -7.72 22.14 0.78
CA LEU A 30 -8.70 23.25 0.75
C LEU A 30 -8.83 23.86 -0.64
N THR A 31 -7.71 24.16 -1.30
CA THR A 31 -7.71 24.69 -2.68
C THR A 31 -8.36 23.73 -3.67
N LEU A 32 -8.07 22.43 -3.56
CA LEU A 32 -8.71 21.43 -4.44
C LEU A 32 -10.20 21.23 -4.12
N ALA A 33 -10.62 21.51 -2.88
CA ALA A 33 -12.01 21.53 -2.44
C ALA A 33 -12.74 22.85 -2.75
N GLY A 34 -12.12 23.77 -3.50
CA GLY A 34 -12.73 25.03 -3.92
C GLY A 34 -12.54 26.22 -2.98
N TYR A 35 -11.66 26.11 -1.98
CA TYR A 35 -11.37 27.18 -1.02
C TYR A 35 -9.98 27.79 -1.23
N THR A 36 -9.94 29.12 -1.33
CA THR A 36 -8.68 29.85 -1.39
C THR A 36 -8.38 30.54 -0.08
N VAL A 37 -7.35 30.04 0.61
CA VAL A 37 -6.91 30.56 1.92
C VAL A 37 -6.40 32.00 1.78
N ARG A 38 -6.99 32.92 2.54
CA ARG A 38 -6.67 34.36 2.59
C ARG A 38 -6.41 34.83 4.02
N ILE A 39 -5.68 35.93 4.13
CA ILE A 39 -5.51 36.72 5.37
C ILE A 39 -6.24 38.05 5.14
N GLY A 40 -6.75 38.66 6.21
CA GLY A 40 -7.45 39.95 6.17
C GLY A 40 -8.82 39.85 6.82
N ALA A 41 -9.76 40.68 6.38
CA ALA A 41 -11.16 40.62 6.76
C ALA A 41 -12.01 40.17 5.56
N PRO A 42 -13.03 39.32 5.77
CA PRO A 42 -14.02 39.01 4.74
C PRO A 42 -14.81 40.28 4.38
N GLN A 43 -15.17 40.42 3.11
CA GLN A 43 -15.85 41.60 2.54
C GLN A 43 -16.98 41.26 1.57
N GLY A 44 -16.99 40.04 1.00
CA GLY A 44 -17.98 39.60 0.01
C GLY A 44 -18.90 38.49 0.52
N PRO A 45 -20.07 38.28 -0.12
CA PRO A 45 -21.05 37.27 0.29
C PRO A 45 -20.54 35.82 0.17
N GLU A 46 -19.60 35.58 -0.76
CA GLU A 46 -18.97 34.27 -0.95
C GLU A 46 -17.77 34.02 -0.02
N ASP A 47 -17.44 34.99 0.83
CA ASP A 47 -16.35 34.83 1.80
C ASP A 47 -16.78 33.91 2.94
N ARG A 48 -15.79 33.21 3.49
CA ARG A 48 -15.96 32.32 4.63
C ARG A 48 -14.84 32.55 5.63
N VAL A 49 -15.11 32.32 6.91
CA VAL A 49 -14.09 32.31 7.95
C VAL A 49 -13.72 30.88 8.29
N GLY A 50 -12.46 30.51 8.06
CA GLY A 50 -11.93 29.18 8.34
C GLY A 50 -11.38 29.05 9.76
N VAL A 51 -11.85 28.03 10.49
CA VAL A 51 -11.34 27.67 11.81
C VAL A 51 -11.01 26.17 11.88
N TRP A 52 -10.02 25.80 12.69
CA TRP A 52 -9.71 24.39 12.94
C TRP A 52 -10.55 23.89 14.12
N GLY A 53 -11.53 23.03 13.84
CA GLY A 53 -12.49 22.49 14.80
C GLY A 53 -12.90 23.48 15.89
N HIS A 54 -12.74 23.07 17.14
CA HIS A 54 -12.82 23.90 18.34
C HIS A 54 -11.44 24.10 18.99
N SER A 55 -10.42 24.34 18.16
CA SER A 55 -9.05 24.59 18.64
C SER A 55 -8.97 25.84 19.54
N PRO A 56 -7.94 26.00 20.39
CA PRO A 56 -7.73 27.20 21.19
C PRO A 56 -7.64 28.51 20.38
N THR A 57 -7.36 28.42 19.07
CA THR A 57 -7.33 29.57 18.15
C THR A 57 -8.66 29.84 17.46
N ALA A 58 -9.61 28.91 17.48
CA ALA A 58 -10.91 29.05 16.81
C ALA A 58 -11.70 30.30 17.24
N PRO A 59 -11.72 30.71 18.54
CA PRO A 59 -12.44 31.91 18.96
C PRO A 59 -12.02 33.20 18.26
N ARG A 60 -10.79 33.27 17.73
CA ARG A 60 -10.33 34.44 16.95
C ARG A 60 -11.10 34.57 15.64
N GLY A 61 -11.23 33.46 14.91
CA GLY A 61 -11.99 33.42 13.67
C GLY A 61 -13.48 33.60 13.93
N GLU A 62 -14.02 32.93 14.96
CA GLU A 62 -15.45 33.06 15.31
C GLU A 62 -15.84 34.49 15.67
N LYS A 63 -14.98 35.23 16.38
CA LYS A 63 -15.20 36.66 16.66
C LYS A 63 -15.25 37.50 15.38
N VAL A 64 -14.35 37.25 14.43
CA VAL A 64 -14.36 37.97 13.15
C VAL A 64 -15.60 37.60 12.34
N ALA A 65 -15.94 36.32 12.29
CA ALA A 65 -17.13 35.82 11.61
C ALA A 65 -18.41 36.46 12.15
N ALA A 66 -18.53 36.58 13.48
CA ALA A 66 -19.65 37.26 14.12
C ALA A 66 -19.66 38.78 13.82
N TRP A 67 -18.50 39.43 13.85
CA TRP A 67 -18.39 40.88 13.58
C TRP A 67 -18.70 41.25 12.12
N THR A 68 -18.40 40.34 11.19
CA THR A 68 -18.58 40.53 9.73
C THR A 68 -19.78 39.80 9.16
N GLU A 69 -20.60 39.17 10.02
CA GLU A 69 -21.74 38.34 9.63
C GLU A 69 -21.39 37.26 8.57
N THR A 70 -20.15 36.77 8.60
CA THR A 70 -19.61 35.83 7.61
C THR A 70 -19.73 34.38 8.11
N PRO A 71 -20.18 33.41 7.27
CA PRO A 71 -20.29 32.02 7.70
C PRO A 71 -18.94 31.38 8.09
N VAL A 72 -18.97 30.49 9.08
CA VAL A 72 -17.79 29.77 9.58
C VAL A 72 -17.67 28.41 8.91
N VAL A 73 -16.52 28.10 8.33
CA VAL A 73 -16.13 26.77 7.89
C VAL A 73 -15.21 26.14 8.95
N ARG A 74 -15.62 25.02 9.54
CA ARG A 74 -14.78 24.23 10.45
C ARG A 74 -14.06 23.14 9.67
N VAL A 75 -12.75 23.10 9.85
CA VAL A 75 -11.87 22.11 9.25
C VAL A 75 -11.33 21.19 10.33
N GLU A 76 -11.35 19.89 10.08
CA GLU A 76 -10.76 18.87 10.94
C GLU A 76 -10.08 17.77 10.13
N ASP A 77 -9.21 17.01 10.80
CA ASP A 77 -8.65 15.79 10.22
C ASP A 77 -9.78 14.80 9.90
N ALA A 78 -9.71 14.16 8.72
CA ALA A 78 -10.58 13.03 8.41
C ALA A 78 -10.25 11.81 9.31
N PHE A 79 -11.18 10.85 9.36
CA PHE A 79 -11.10 9.69 10.26
C PHE A 79 -9.93 8.75 9.97
N LEU A 80 -9.36 8.75 8.76
CA LEU A 80 -8.04 8.19 8.47
C LEU A 80 -7.05 9.32 8.25
N ARG A 81 -5.98 9.36 9.03
CA ARG A 81 -5.10 10.53 9.04
C ARG A 81 -3.72 10.24 8.50
N SER A 82 -2.95 9.41 9.20
CA SER A 82 -1.49 9.28 9.00
C SER A 82 -0.92 8.08 9.76
N ILE A 83 0.38 7.84 9.65
CA ILE A 83 1.06 6.79 10.43
C ILE A 83 1.14 7.19 11.90
N LEU A 84 1.77 8.32 12.19
CA LEU A 84 1.88 8.87 13.54
C LEU A 84 0.83 9.96 13.77
N PRO A 85 0.45 10.22 15.05
CA PRO A 85 -0.32 11.40 15.39
C PRO A 85 0.33 12.71 14.91
N GLY A 86 -0.48 13.72 14.63
CA GLY A 86 -0.01 15.00 14.07
C GLY A 86 1.09 15.65 14.91
N ARG A 87 0.96 15.58 16.24
CA ARG A 87 1.95 16.11 17.20
C ARG A 87 3.18 15.22 17.39
N ALA A 88 3.20 14.01 16.83
CA ALA A 88 4.23 13.00 17.06
C ALA A 88 5.10 12.68 15.83
N GLY A 89 4.75 13.19 14.64
CA GLY A 89 5.56 12.97 13.43
C GLY A 89 5.47 14.06 12.37
N GLY A 90 4.67 15.11 12.57
CA GLY A 90 4.49 16.18 11.58
C GLY A 90 3.87 15.70 10.26
N GLU A 91 3.37 14.47 10.19
CA GLU A 91 2.77 13.95 8.98
C GLU A 91 1.45 14.70 8.70
N PRO A 92 1.28 15.19 7.46
CA PRO A 92 0.05 15.86 7.08
C PRO A 92 -1.11 14.86 6.99
N PRO A 93 -2.36 15.34 7.14
CA PRO A 93 -3.53 14.47 7.01
C PRO A 93 -3.74 13.97 5.58
N LEU A 94 -4.34 12.78 5.48
CA LEU A 94 -4.74 12.12 4.23
C LEU A 94 -6.08 12.63 3.69
N GLY A 95 -6.87 13.33 4.51
CA GLY A 95 -8.13 13.94 4.13
C GLY A 95 -8.60 14.92 5.20
N LEU A 96 -9.58 15.75 4.84
CA LEU A 96 -10.18 16.72 5.75
C LEU A 96 -11.70 16.55 5.79
N LEU A 97 -12.28 16.80 6.97
CA LEU A 97 -13.68 17.18 7.10
C LEU A 97 -13.75 18.69 6.98
N ILE A 98 -14.53 19.19 6.02
CA ILE A 98 -14.72 20.62 5.75
C ILE A 98 -16.22 20.90 5.92
N ASP A 99 -16.59 21.55 7.01
CA ASP A 99 -17.98 21.61 7.48
C ASP A 99 -18.43 23.08 7.64
N GLU A 100 -19.45 23.48 6.87
CA GLU A 100 -20.07 24.82 6.94
C GLU A 100 -21.21 24.89 7.97
N GLU A 101 -21.67 23.77 8.53
CA GLU A 101 -22.81 23.72 9.46
C GLU A 101 -22.37 23.63 10.93
N GLY A 102 -21.30 22.88 11.19
CA GLY A 102 -20.85 22.58 12.54
C GLY A 102 -19.50 21.88 12.54
N VAL A 103 -19.33 20.91 13.43
CA VAL A 103 -18.18 19.99 13.41
C VAL A 103 -18.66 18.66 13.98
N HIS A 104 -18.22 17.55 13.40
CA HIS A 104 -18.76 16.21 13.67
C HIS A 104 -18.83 15.80 15.16
N PHE A 105 -17.89 16.26 16.00
CA PHE A 105 -17.87 15.93 17.43
C PHE A 105 -18.66 16.91 18.32
N ASP A 106 -19.22 17.99 17.77
CA ASP A 106 -20.01 18.97 18.51
C ASP A 106 -21.49 18.61 18.46
N SER A 107 -21.95 17.99 19.54
CA SER A 107 -23.32 17.52 19.70
C SER A 107 -24.34 18.64 19.99
N ALA A 108 -23.89 19.88 20.23
CA ALA A 108 -24.80 20.97 20.57
C ALA A 108 -25.65 21.45 19.37
N ARG A 109 -25.19 21.20 18.15
CA ARG A 109 -25.86 21.58 16.89
C ARG A 109 -25.62 20.51 15.81
N PRO A 110 -26.43 20.51 14.74
CA PRO A 110 -26.14 19.68 13.57
C PRO A 110 -24.78 19.99 12.95
N SER A 111 -24.19 18.99 12.30
CA SER A 111 -22.99 19.07 11.47
C SER A 111 -23.32 18.54 10.08
N ALA A 112 -22.49 18.84 9.08
CA ALA A 112 -22.70 18.32 7.73
C ALA A 112 -22.74 16.78 7.70
N LEU A 113 -21.92 16.13 8.54
CA LEU A 113 -21.95 14.67 8.72
C LEU A 113 -23.26 14.20 9.36
N GLU A 114 -23.74 14.88 10.41
CA GLU A 114 -25.02 14.55 11.04
C GLU A 114 -26.20 14.69 10.06
N ARG A 115 -26.19 15.74 9.23
CA ARG A 115 -27.17 15.92 8.16
C ARG A 115 -27.12 14.78 7.14
N ILE A 116 -25.93 14.38 6.67
CA ILE A 116 -25.78 13.21 5.76
C ILE A 116 -26.35 11.95 6.42
N LEU A 117 -26.02 11.69 7.69
CA LEU A 117 -26.54 10.54 8.43
C LEU A 117 -28.07 10.58 8.56
N ALA A 118 -28.65 11.75 8.82
CA ALA A 118 -30.09 11.92 8.98
C ALA A 118 -30.86 11.79 7.66
N THR A 119 -30.36 12.37 6.56
CA THR A 119 -31.20 12.62 5.37
C THR A 119 -30.73 11.95 4.08
N ALA A 120 -29.48 11.49 3.98
CA ALA A 120 -29.00 10.91 2.72
C ALA A 120 -29.68 9.56 2.40
N PRO A 121 -29.95 9.27 1.11
CA PRO A 121 -30.43 7.97 0.66
C PRO A 121 -29.27 6.96 0.72
N LEU A 122 -29.14 6.28 1.85
CA LEU A 122 -28.06 5.34 2.17
C LEU A 122 -28.48 3.89 1.87
N ASP A 123 -29.19 3.66 0.77
CA ASP A 123 -29.74 2.37 0.33
C ASP A 123 -29.18 1.91 -1.03
N ASP A 124 -28.37 2.73 -1.69
CA ASP A 124 -27.64 2.37 -2.91
C ASP A 124 -26.70 1.16 -2.68
N SER A 125 -26.93 0.08 -3.44
CA SER A 125 -26.19 -1.17 -3.27
C SER A 125 -24.70 -1.05 -3.58
N ALA A 126 -24.30 -0.17 -4.50
CA ALA A 126 -22.89 0.05 -4.85
C ALA A 126 -22.16 0.82 -3.74
N VAL A 127 -22.78 1.84 -3.15
CA VAL A 127 -22.23 2.57 -1.99
C VAL A 127 -22.13 1.65 -0.78
N LEU A 128 -23.16 0.82 -0.52
CA LEU A 128 -23.14 -0.13 0.59
C LEU A 128 -22.09 -1.24 0.38
N GLN A 129 -21.86 -1.68 -0.85
CA GLN A 129 -20.78 -2.62 -1.14
C GLN A 129 -19.40 -1.99 -0.90
N ARG A 130 -19.17 -0.76 -1.39
CA ARG A 130 -17.94 0.00 -1.10
C ARG A 130 -17.71 0.15 0.41
N ALA A 131 -18.76 0.39 1.19
CA ALA A 131 -18.67 0.49 2.64
C ALA A 131 -18.27 -0.85 3.29
N ARG A 132 -18.87 -1.97 2.86
CA ARG A 132 -18.51 -3.31 3.36
C ARG A 132 -17.06 -3.67 3.03
N ASP A 133 -16.64 -3.44 1.79
CA ASP A 133 -15.26 -3.65 1.36
C ASP A 133 -14.31 -2.75 2.13
N GLY A 134 -14.65 -1.47 2.32
CA GLY A 134 -13.90 -0.52 3.12
C GLY A 134 -13.69 -1.00 4.56
N ILE A 135 -14.74 -1.42 5.25
CA ILE A 135 -14.64 -1.99 6.60
C ILE A 135 -13.72 -3.22 6.61
N GLY A 136 -13.91 -4.14 5.66
CA GLY A 136 -13.10 -5.34 5.53
C GLY A 136 -11.62 -5.04 5.30
N ARG A 137 -11.31 -4.07 4.43
CA ARG A 137 -9.93 -3.63 4.15
C ARG A 137 -9.27 -2.98 5.35
N LEU A 138 -9.96 -2.09 6.07
CA LEU A 138 -9.37 -1.45 7.25
C LEU A 138 -9.01 -2.49 8.32
N LYS A 139 -9.87 -3.50 8.53
CA LYS A 139 -9.58 -4.63 9.42
C LYS A 139 -8.37 -5.43 8.95
N ALA A 140 -8.40 -5.91 7.71
CA ALA A 140 -7.35 -6.77 7.15
C ALA A 140 -5.97 -6.09 7.15
N LEU A 141 -5.93 -4.78 6.93
CA LEU A 141 -4.69 -3.99 6.89
C LEU A 141 -4.29 -3.42 8.26
N HIS A 142 -5.08 -3.67 9.30
CA HIS A 142 -4.95 -3.09 10.62
C HIS A 142 -4.85 -1.54 10.58
N LEU A 143 -5.71 -0.89 9.80
CA LEU A 143 -5.73 0.57 9.63
C LEU A 143 -6.73 1.25 10.58
N SER A 144 -6.33 2.35 11.18
CA SER A 144 -7.11 3.19 12.10
C SER A 144 -6.79 4.67 11.84
N LYS A 145 -7.23 5.60 12.69
CA LYS A 145 -6.86 7.03 12.57
C LYS A 145 -5.34 7.22 12.49
N TYR A 146 -4.62 6.51 13.36
CA TYR A 146 -3.16 6.45 13.41
C TYR A 146 -2.70 5.00 13.21
N ASN A 147 -1.63 4.81 12.45
CA ASN A 147 -1.28 3.53 11.85
C ASN A 147 0.14 3.06 12.22
N ASN A 148 0.64 3.50 13.37
CA ASN A 148 1.95 3.10 13.91
C ASN A 148 1.90 1.81 14.74
N CYS A 149 0.78 1.09 14.74
CA CYS A 149 0.66 -0.18 15.44
C CYS A 149 1.59 -1.25 14.84
N ASP A 150 1.96 -2.20 15.67
CA ASP A 150 2.66 -3.42 15.29
C ASP A 150 1.69 -4.62 15.31
N PRO A 151 1.26 -5.13 14.15
CA PRO A 151 0.40 -6.32 14.09
C PRO A 151 1.05 -7.58 14.65
N ALA A 152 2.38 -7.62 14.82
CA ALA A 152 3.09 -8.76 15.41
C ALA A 152 3.05 -8.77 16.95
N LEU A 153 2.63 -7.68 17.59
CA LEU A 153 2.47 -7.66 19.04
C LEU A 153 1.21 -8.41 19.46
N ALA A 154 1.37 -9.36 20.38
CA ALA A 154 0.26 -10.09 20.95
C ALA A 154 -0.69 -9.13 21.71
N PRO A 155 -2.01 -9.18 21.44
CA PRO A 155 -2.97 -8.52 22.31
C PRO A 155 -3.06 -9.27 23.66
N PRO A 156 -3.70 -8.67 24.68
CA PRO A 156 -4.09 -9.42 25.88
C PRO A 156 -4.94 -10.64 25.51
N ASP A 157 -4.87 -11.71 26.32
CA ASP A 157 -5.74 -12.88 26.13
C ASP A 157 -7.21 -12.45 26.02
N PRO A 158 -8.04 -13.05 25.15
CA PRO A 158 -9.42 -12.62 24.93
C PRO A 158 -10.31 -12.79 26.17
N GLY A 159 -11.49 -12.17 26.17
CA GLY A 159 -12.46 -12.24 27.27
C GLY A 159 -12.40 -11.07 28.25
N TYR A 160 -11.93 -9.90 27.82
CA TYR A 160 -11.87 -8.67 28.62
C TYR A 160 -12.86 -7.62 28.15
N VAL A 161 -13.11 -6.63 29.00
CA VAL A 161 -13.80 -5.39 28.65
C VAL A 161 -12.76 -4.34 28.27
N LEU A 162 -12.92 -3.71 27.11
CA LEU A 162 -12.03 -2.66 26.63
C LEU A 162 -12.57 -1.29 27.04
N VAL A 163 -11.80 -0.54 27.84
CA VAL A 163 -12.07 0.84 28.21
C VAL A 163 -11.14 1.76 27.41
N VAL A 164 -11.72 2.65 26.60
CA VAL A 164 -10.95 3.52 25.71
C VAL A 164 -10.58 4.83 26.41
N ASP A 165 -9.28 5.10 26.53
CA ASP A 165 -8.77 6.39 27.00
C ASP A 165 -8.78 7.44 25.87
N GLN A 166 -8.75 8.72 26.26
CA GLN A 166 -8.57 9.87 25.36
C GLN A 166 -7.57 10.86 25.95
N THR A 167 -7.01 11.73 25.10
CA THR A 167 -6.15 12.81 25.60
C THR A 167 -6.99 13.79 26.43
N ARG A 168 -6.46 14.26 27.57
CA ARG A 168 -7.08 15.37 28.31
C ARG A 168 -7.21 16.59 27.41
N ASP A 169 -8.29 17.34 27.60
CA ASP A 169 -8.62 18.53 26.82
C ASP A 169 -8.87 18.24 25.33
N ASP A 170 -9.22 17.00 24.98
CA ASP A 170 -9.77 16.70 23.66
C ASP A 170 -11.10 17.45 23.49
N ALA A 171 -11.22 18.25 22.42
CA ALA A 171 -12.41 19.05 22.16
C ALA A 171 -13.67 18.17 22.04
N SER A 172 -13.53 16.93 21.56
CA SER A 172 -14.62 15.98 21.46
C SER A 172 -15.19 15.53 22.80
N ILE A 173 -14.49 15.75 23.93
CA ILE A 173 -15.00 15.43 25.27
C ILE A 173 -16.01 16.51 25.67
N VAL A 174 -15.57 17.77 25.71
CA VAL A 174 -16.41 18.90 26.15
C VAL A 174 -17.60 19.10 25.20
N HIS A 175 -17.35 19.09 23.89
CA HIS A 175 -18.40 19.26 22.88
C HIS A 175 -19.26 17.99 22.67
N GLY A 176 -18.81 16.86 23.20
CA GLY A 176 -19.58 15.63 23.36
C GLY A 176 -20.33 15.54 24.70
N ARG A 177 -20.53 16.67 25.41
CA ARG A 177 -21.23 16.75 26.72
C ARG A 177 -20.64 15.89 27.83
N ALA A 178 -19.34 15.60 27.77
CA ALA A 178 -18.63 14.83 28.78
C ALA A 178 -17.56 15.66 29.48
N SER A 179 -17.00 15.10 30.56
CA SER A 179 -15.91 15.72 31.31
C SER A 179 -14.94 14.67 31.86
N ALA A 180 -13.93 15.10 32.61
CA ALA A 180 -13.03 14.18 33.31
C ALA A 180 -13.74 13.27 34.32
N SER A 181 -14.87 13.69 34.91
CA SER A 181 -15.65 12.83 35.81
C SER A 181 -16.31 11.67 35.05
N THR A 182 -16.74 11.92 33.81
CA THR A 182 -17.36 10.91 32.93
C THR A 182 -16.44 9.74 32.66
N PHE A 183 -15.12 9.95 32.57
CA PHE A 183 -14.16 8.84 32.46
C PHE A 183 -14.14 7.98 33.74
N ARG A 184 -14.12 8.59 34.92
CA ARG A 184 -14.14 7.85 36.19
C ARG A 184 -15.42 7.01 36.31
N GLU A 185 -16.55 7.61 35.98
CA GLU A 185 -17.85 6.94 35.93
C GLU A 185 -17.84 5.76 34.93
N MET A 186 -17.39 5.99 33.70
CA MET A 186 -17.27 4.94 32.68
C MET A 186 -16.45 3.74 33.17
N LEU A 187 -15.33 3.97 33.89
CA LEU A 187 -14.52 2.90 34.44
C LEU A 187 -15.23 2.13 35.57
N VAL A 188 -16.03 2.82 36.39
CA VAL A 188 -16.86 2.16 37.42
C VAL A 188 -17.92 1.28 36.76
N PHE A 189 -18.67 1.82 35.79
CA PHE A 189 -19.68 1.05 35.06
C PHE A 189 -19.08 -0.17 34.34
N ALA A 190 -17.91 -0.04 33.72
CA ALA A 190 -17.24 -1.17 33.09
C ALA A 190 -16.93 -2.31 34.06
N GLN A 191 -16.65 -2.01 35.33
CA GLN A 191 -16.43 -3.02 36.38
C GLN A 191 -17.75 -3.60 36.89
N GLU A 192 -18.76 -2.75 37.13
CA GLU A 192 -20.05 -3.16 37.69
C GLU A 192 -20.88 -3.99 36.70
N GLU A 193 -20.89 -3.62 35.42
CA GLU A 193 -21.59 -4.35 34.36
C GLU A 193 -20.86 -5.66 33.99
N HIS A 194 -19.58 -5.83 34.38
CA HIS A 194 -18.76 -7.01 34.09
C HIS A 194 -17.87 -7.46 35.27
N PRO A 195 -18.43 -7.85 36.42
CA PRO A 195 -17.68 -8.06 37.68
C PRO A 195 -16.67 -9.23 37.65
N GLY A 196 -16.79 -10.14 36.69
CA GLY A 196 -15.87 -11.28 36.51
C GLY A 196 -14.87 -11.13 35.36
N ALA A 197 -14.94 -10.04 34.58
CA ALA A 197 -14.09 -9.82 33.43
C ALA A 197 -12.85 -9.01 33.81
N ARG A 198 -11.74 -9.22 33.08
CA ARG A 198 -10.61 -8.29 33.12
C ARG A 198 -11.03 -6.98 32.45
N VAL A 199 -10.56 -5.85 32.98
CA VAL A 199 -10.73 -4.54 32.37
C VAL A 199 -9.40 -4.12 31.75
N VAL A 200 -9.38 -3.90 30.45
CA VAL A 200 -8.21 -3.45 29.70
C VAL A 200 -8.43 -2.01 29.30
N ILE A 201 -7.64 -1.10 29.86
CA ILE A 201 -7.63 0.31 29.49
C ILE A 201 -6.68 0.50 28.31
N LYS A 202 -7.19 0.95 27.17
CA LYS A 202 -6.37 1.30 26.00
C LYS A 202 -5.96 2.76 26.05
N THR A 203 -4.67 3.00 26.27
CA THR A 203 -4.07 4.34 26.26
C THR A 203 -4.12 4.97 24.86
N HIS A 204 -4.39 6.28 24.78
CA HIS A 204 -4.38 7.01 23.52
C HIS A 204 -2.94 7.07 22.92
N PRO A 205 -2.75 6.93 21.59
CA PRO A 205 -1.40 6.96 20.99
C PRO A 205 -0.58 8.22 21.29
N GLU A 206 -1.19 9.41 21.33
CA GLU A 206 -0.48 10.63 21.74
C GLU A 206 0.00 10.59 23.19
N THR A 207 -0.72 9.90 24.07
CA THR A 207 -0.34 9.73 25.48
C THR A 207 0.79 8.73 25.63
N ALA A 208 0.72 7.60 24.93
CA ALA A 208 1.81 6.62 24.88
C ALA A 208 3.12 7.24 24.33
N LEU A 209 3.02 8.21 23.43
CA LEU A 209 4.16 8.95 22.86
C LEU A 209 4.56 10.19 23.68
N GLY A 210 4.00 10.39 24.87
CA GLY A 210 4.33 11.49 25.79
C GLY A 210 3.97 12.89 25.27
N LYS A 211 3.04 13.00 24.31
CA LYS A 211 2.66 14.30 23.70
C LYS A 211 1.56 15.02 24.46
N ARG A 212 0.59 14.26 25.00
CA ARG A 212 -0.51 14.80 25.82
C ARG A 212 -0.89 13.79 26.91
N PRO A 213 -1.19 14.23 28.14
CA PRO A 213 -1.66 13.32 29.18
C PRO A 213 -3.03 12.71 28.81
N GLY A 214 -3.25 11.45 29.22
CA GLY A 214 -4.54 10.76 29.13
C GLY A 214 -5.39 10.93 30.40
N HIS A 215 -6.61 10.41 30.40
CA HIS A 215 -7.45 10.38 31.61
C HIS A 215 -7.02 9.26 32.55
N TYR A 216 -6.54 8.14 32.00
CA TYR A 216 -5.99 7.02 32.76
C TYR A 216 -4.46 6.99 32.74
N GLY A 217 -3.88 6.15 33.60
CA GLY A 217 -2.44 5.99 33.75
C GLY A 217 -2.13 4.83 34.69
N ALA A 218 -0.85 4.59 34.98
CA ALA A 218 -0.40 3.44 35.78
C ALA A 218 -1.10 3.29 37.14
N GLY A 219 -1.49 4.38 37.79
CA GLY A 219 -2.23 4.35 39.06
C GLY A 219 -3.64 3.73 38.99
N HIS A 220 -4.19 3.54 37.79
CA HIS A 220 -5.48 2.86 37.58
C HIS A 220 -5.30 1.36 37.31
N ALA A 221 -4.07 0.87 37.13
CA ALA A 221 -3.80 -0.55 36.94
C ALA A 221 -3.74 -1.26 38.30
N HIS A 222 -4.87 -1.83 38.73
CA HIS A 222 -4.96 -2.57 39.99
C HIS A 222 -5.97 -3.72 39.88
N GLY A 223 -5.73 -4.81 40.62
CA GLY A 223 -6.61 -5.97 40.61
C GLY A 223 -6.76 -6.58 39.21
N HIS A 224 -7.99 -6.58 38.68
CA HIS A 224 -8.31 -7.10 37.35
C HIS A 224 -8.24 -6.01 36.25
N ILE A 225 -7.78 -4.80 36.57
CA ILE A 225 -7.61 -3.68 35.63
C ILE A 225 -6.15 -3.61 35.16
N SER A 226 -5.94 -3.61 33.86
CA SER A 226 -4.63 -3.40 33.23
C SER A 226 -4.65 -2.24 32.25
N VAL A 227 -3.47 -1.67 31.99
CA VAL A 227 -3.29 -0.57 31.01
C VAL A 227 -2.43 -1.08 29.86
N VAL A 228 -2.90 -0.88 28.63
CA VAL A 228 -2.18 -1.20 27.39
C VAL A 228 -1.74 0.11 26.74
N ASP A 229 -0.45 0.42 26.89
CA ASP A 229 0.24 1.54 26.24
C ASP A 229 1.06 1.12 25.01
N ALA A 230 1.36 -0.17 24.88
CA ALA A 230 2.03 -0.73 23.71
C ALA A 230 1.22 -0.48 22.42
N PRO A 231 1.88 -0.35 21.26
CA PRO A 231 1.24 -0.06 19.98
C PRO A 231 0.58 -1.31 19.36
N VAL A 232 -0.23 -2.03 20.13
CA VAL A 232 -1.02 -3.17 19.65
C VAL A 232 -2.08 -2.68 18.66
N SER A 233 -2.41 -3.51 17.66
CA SER A 233 -3.47 -3.20 16.72
C SER A 233 -4.81 -2.95 17.44
N PRO A 234 -5.50 -1.83 17.16
CA PRO A 234 -6.85 -1.60 17.70
C PRO A 234 -7.84 -2.70 17.32
N TRP A 235 -7.71 -3.28 16.12
CA TRP A 235 -8.59 -4.36 15.66
C TRP A 235 -8.39 -5.66 16.45
N ALA A 236 -7.14 -6.04 16.74
CA ALA A 236 -6.85 -7.19 17.58
C ALA A 236 -7.37 -6.98 19.01
N LEU A 237 -7.27 -5.75 19.53
CA LEU A 237 -7.84 -5.40 20.83
C LEU A 237 -9.38 -5.49 20.83
N LEU A 238 -10.03 -5.10 19.74
CA LEU A 238 -11.48 -5.21 19.62
C LEU A 238 -11.93 -6.65 19.44
N GLU A 239 -11.17 -7.49 18.75
CA GLU A 239 -11.47 -8.91 18.57
C GLU A 239 -11.45 -9.70 19.88
N GLY A 240 -10.48 -9.40 20.77
CA GLY A 240 -10.41 -10.03 22.09
C GLY A 240 -11.40 -9.50 23.13
N ALA A 241 -12.08 -8.38 22.85
CA ALA A 241 -12.99 -7.74 23.79
C ALA A 241 -14.39 -8.37 23.77
N ILE A 242 -15.03 -8.45 24.94
CA ILE A 242 -16.45 -8.84 25.09
C ILE A 242 -17.39 -7.64 25.28
N GLY A 243 -16.82 -6.47 25.57
CA GLY A 243 -17.51 -5.19 25.73
C GLY A 243 -16.55 -4.04 25.48
N VAL A 244 -17.07 -2.92 24.98
CA VAL A 244 -16.27 -1.73 24.67
C VAL A 244 -16.93 -0.49 25.25
N TYR A 245 -16.16 0.27 26.03
CA TYR A 245 -16.58 1.47 26.75
C TYR A 245 -15.79 2.66 26.22
N THR A 246 -16.49 3.73 25.87
CA THR A 246 -15.90 4.94 25.32
C THR A 246 -16.68 6.18 25.73
N VAL A 247 -15.99 7.31 25.89
CA VAL A 247 -16.66 8.60 26.06
C VAL A 247 -17.04 9.15 24.68
N SER A 248 -16.06 9.60 23.90
CA SER A 248 -16.29 10.16 22.56
C SER A 248 -15.20 9.81 21.54
N SER A 249 -14.29 8.89 21.89
CA SER A 249 -13.19 8.48 21.04
C SER A 249 -13.66 7.92 19.70
N GLN A 250 -12.94 8.23 18.61
CA GLN A 250 -13.18 7.59 17.31
C GLN A 250 -13.07 6.05 17.39
N LEU A 251 -12.31 5.50 18.34
CA LEU A 251 -12.19 4.05 18.49
C LEU A 251 -13.54 3.37 18.81
N GLY A 252 -14.53 4.12 19.35
CA GLY A 252 -15.90 3.62 19.47
C GLY A 252 -16.60 3.41 18.12
N PHE A 253 -16.36 4.28 17.13
CA PHE A 253 -16.83 4.06 15.75
C PHE A 253 -16.17 2.82 15.14
N GLU A 254 -14.86 2.65 15.35
CA GLU A 254 -14.12 1.46 14.90
C GLU A 254 -14.62 0.19 15.61
N ALA A 255 -15.04 0.28 16.89
CA ALA A 255 -15.67 -0.82 17.61
C ALA A 255 -16.99 -1.26 16.96
N ILE A 256 -17.83 -0.32 16.51
CA ILE A 256 -19.04 -0.64 15.74
C ILE A 256 -18.68 -1.41 14.48
N MET A 257 -17.63 -0.98 13.76
CA MET A 257 -17.15 -1.67 12.56
C MET A 257 -16.60 -3.06 12.87
N ALA A 258 -15.95 -3.24 14.03
CA ALA A 258 -15.47 -4.53 14.52
C ALA A 258 -16.60 -5.51 14.87
N GLY A 259 -17.82 -5.02 15.11
CA GLY A 259 -18.98 -5.85 15.41
C GLY A 259 -19.60 -5.56 16.78
N HIS A 260 -18.99 -4.68 17.57
CA HIS A 260 -19.47 -4.30 18.89
C HIS A 260 -20.67 -3.36 18.83
N LYS A 261 -21.41 -3.30 19.95
CA LYS A 261 -22.37 -2.24 20.25
C LYS A 261 -21.86 -1.49 21.49
N PRO A 262 -20.93 -0.53 21.33
CA PRO A 262 -20.19 0.05 22.45
C PRO A 262 -21.11 0.82 23.41
N ARG A 263 -20.75 0.82 24.69
CA ARG A 263 -21.36 1.65 25.75
C ARG A 263 -20.72 3.04 25.69
N VAL A 264 -21.52 4.06 25.40
CA VAL A 264 -21.03 5.40 25.07
C VAL A 264 -21.48 6.41 26.12
N PHE A 265 -20.52 7.06 26.79
CA PHE A 265 -20.78 7.99 27.89
C PHE A 265 -20.80 9.47 27.47
N GLY A 266 -20.33 9.78 26.26
CA GLY A 266 -20.47 11.11 25.64
C GLY A 266 -21.42 11.09 24.45
N GLN A 267 -21.35 12.13 23.63
CA GLN A 267 -22.19 12.31 22.44
C GLN A 267 -21.37 12.41 21.13
N PRO A 268 -20.52 11.41 20.80
CA PRO A 268 -19.73 11.42 19.56
C PRO A 268 -20.62 11.30 18.31
N PHE A 269 -20.07 11.60 17.14
CA PHE A 269 -20.81 11.61 15.85
C PHE A 269 -21.56 10.30 15.52
N TYR A 270 -21.05 9.17 16.01
CA TYR A 270 -21.57 7.83 15.75
C TYR A 270 -22.61 7.33 16.77
N SER A 271 -22.85 8.08 17.85
CA SER A 271 -23.89 7.78 18.85
C SER A 271 -25.28 8.25 18.39
N GLY A 272 -26.34 7.63 18.89
CA GLY A 272 -27.73 8.00 18.58
C GLY A 272 -28.32 7.36 17.32
N TRP A 273 -27.59 6.49 16.62
CA TRP A 273 -28.06 5.89 15.35
C TRP A 273 -28.48 4.41 15.47
N GLY A 274 -28.68 3.93 16.70
CA GLY A 274 -29.08 2.54 16.99
C GLY A 274 -27.93 1.52 17.00
N LEU A 275 -26.68 1.95 16.85
CA LEU A 275 -25.48 1.10 16.80
C LEU A 275 -24.64 1.14 18.09
N THR A 276 -25.11 1.85 19.11
CA THR A 276 -24.44 2.09 20.39
C THR A 276 -25.41 1.91 21.55
N GLN A 277 -24.89 1.82 22.77
CA GLN A 277 -25.66 1.92 24.01
C GLN A 277 -25.32 3.26 24.65
N ASP A 278 -26.13 4.27 24.37
CA ASP A 278 -25.84 5.66 24.73
C ASP A 278 -26.33 5.98 26.13
N GLU A 279 -25.44 6.50 26.98
CA GLU A 279 -25.79 6.96 28.33
C GLU A 279 -26.58 8.28 28.29
N THR A 280 -26.15 9.21 27.43
CA THR A 280 -26.82 10.50 27.22
C THR A 280 -27.13 10.68 25.73
N PRO A 281 -28.22 10.10 25.20
CA PRO A 281 -28.51 10.17 23.78
C PRO A 281 -28.83 11.60 23.30
N VAL A 282 -28.51 11.87 22.03
CA VAL A 282 -28.84 13.15 21.35
C VAL A 282 -30.26 13.05 20.78
N ALA A 283 -31.21 13.78 21.37
CA ALA A 283 -32.64 13.65 21.06
C ALA A 283 -33.00 13.76 19.56
N ARG A 284 -32.32 14.62 18.79
CA ARG A 284 -32.59 14.85 17.36
C ARG A 284 -32.08 13.75 16.42
N ARG A 285 -31.32 12.76 16.92
CA ARG A 285 -30.81 11.63 16.13
C ARG A 285 -31.79 10.46 16.26
N GLU A 286 -32.76 10.42 15.35
CA GLU A 286 -33.88 9.45 15.43
C GLU A 286 -33.76 8.29 14.43
N ARG A 287 -32.94 8.46 13.38
CA ARG A 287 -32.76 7.43 12.34
C ARG A 287 -31.96 6.25 12.87
N ARG A 288 -32.38 5.03 12.53
CA ARG A 288 -31.58 3.82 12.75
C ARG A 288 -30.77 3.49 11.51
N LEU A 289 -29.47 3.29 11.68
CA LEU A 289 -28.53 3.01 10.60
C LEU A 289 -27.94 1.60 10.72
N THR A 290 -27.56 1.01 9.59
CA THR A 290 -26.67 -0.14 9.56
C THR A 290 -25.21 0.30 9.64
N ARG A 291 -24.30 -0.63 9.99
CA ARG A 291 -22.85 -0.35 10.03
C ARG A 291 -22.34 0.19 8.69
N ALA A 292 -22.79 -0.40 7.58
CA ALA A 292 -22.42 0.02 6.23
C ALA A 292 -22.91 1.43 5.91
N GLN A 293 -24.11 1.81 6.36
CA GLN A 293 -24.66 3.16 6.17
C GLN A 293 -23.89 4.21 6.96
N LEU A 294 -23.63 3.95 8.24
CA LEU A 294 -22.81 4.82 9.09
C LEU A 294 -21.41 5.00 8.50
N PHE A 295 -20.79 3.91 8.03
CA PHE A 295 -19.48 3.95 7.38
C PHE A 295 -19.51 4.73 6.05
N ALA A 296 -20.52 4.50 5.20
CA ALA A 296 -20.66 5.21 3.94
C ALA A 296 -20.70 6.72 4.16
N ALA A 297 -21.53 7.19 5.10
CA ALA A 297 -21.60 8.60 5.44
C ALA A 297 -20.26 9.14 5.98
N ALA A 298 -19.68 8.47 6.98
CA ALA A 298 -18.50 8.96 7.69
C ALA A 298 -17.21 8.87 6.87
N MET A 299 -17.03 7.84 6.06
CA MET A 299 -15.76 7.52 5.40
C MET A 299 -15.80 7.75 3.89
N ILE A 300 -16.96 7.69 3.23
CA ILE A 300 -17.07 7.80 1.77
C ILE A 300 -17.63 9.15 1.34
N LEU A 301 -18.69 9.62 2.01
CA LEU A 301 -19.45 10.79 1.55
C LEU A 301 -19.01 12.11 2.18
N ALA A 302 -18.74 12.14 3.49
CA ALA A 302 -18.43 13.38 4.19
C ALA A 302 -16.98 13.90 3.99
N PRO A 303 -15.93 13.07 3.99
CA PRO A 303 -14.56 13.57 3.91
C PRO A 303 -14.11 13.97 2.50
N SER A 304 -13.30 15.01 2.42
CA SER A 304 -12.46 15.31 1.25
C SER A 304 -11.14 14.57 1.36
N TRP A 305 -11.04 13.41 0.70
CA TRP A 305 -9.81 12.61 0.64
C TRP A 305 -8.82 13.17 -0.37
N TYR A 306 -7.54 12.88 -0.16
CA TYR A 306 -6.48 13.43 -0.99
C TYR A 306 -5.40 12.40 -1.34
N ASP A 307 -5.00 12.41 -2.61
CA ASP A 307 -3.93 11.58 -3.15
C ASP A 307 -2.61 12.37 -3.15
N PRO A 308 -1.63 12.02 -2.31
CA PRO A 308 -0.37 12.76 -2.22
C PRO A 308 0.60 12.53 -3.38
N ALA A 309 0.43 11.47 -4.17
CA ALA A 309 1.28 11.24 -5.35
C ALA A 309 0.72 11.95 -6.58
N ARG A 310 -0.60 11.89 -6.79
CA ARG A 310 -1.29 12.51 -7.94
C ARG A 310 -1.65 13.97 -7.73
N ASP A 311 -1.57 14.46 -6.50
CA ASP A 311 -1.91 15.82 -6.09
C ASP A 311 -3.33 16.26 -6.53
N ARG A 312 -4.32 15.44 -6.16
CA ARG A 312 -5.74 15.68 -6.44
C ARG A 312 -6.62 15.17 -5.30
N LEU A 313 -7.89 15.59 -5.28
CA LEU A 313 -8.89 14.90 -4.47
C LEU A 313 -9.03 13.46 -4.93
N ALA A 314 -9.33 12.60 -3.98
CA ALA A 314 -9.35 11.16 -4.14
C ALA A 314 -10.67 10.58 -3.63
N SER A 315 -10.94 9.34 -4.03
CA SER A 315 -11.92 8.50 -3.35
C SER A 315 -11.36 7.96 -2.03
N PHE A 316 -12.25 7.46 -1.17
CA PHE A 316 -11.86 6.74 0.04
C PHE A 316 -10.91 5.57 -0.27
N GLU A 317 -11.23 4.78 -1.30
CA GLU A 317 -10.45 3.61 -1.70
C GLU A 317 -9.03 4.00 -2.11
N GLU A 318 -8.88 5.06 -2.91
CA GLU A 318 -7.57 5.56 -3.32
C GLU A 318 -6.76 6.07 -2.11
N ALA A 319 -7.41 6.72 -1.15
CA ALA A 319 -6.76 7.14 0.09
C ALA A 319 -6.27 5.92 0.90
N VAL A 320 -7.10 4.88 1.02
CA VAL A 320 -6.71 3.61 1.67
C VAL A 320 -5.55 2.95 0.94
N ASP A 321 -5.57 2.89 -0.40
CA ASP A 321 -4.48 2.31 -1.19
C ASP A 321 -3.15 3.02 -0.91
N HIS A 322 -3.18 4.36 -0.81
CA HIS A 322 -1.99 5.16 -0.47
C HIS A 322 -1.51 4.89 0.95
N LEU A 323 -2.42 4.89 1.91
CA LEU A 323 -2.09 4.65 3.30
C LEU A 323 -1.55 3.23 3.50
N GLU A 324 -2.12 2.23 2.82
CA GLU A 324 -1.64 0.85 2.78
C GLU A 324 -0.17 0.78 2.35
N ALA A 325 0.17 1.39 1.21
CA ALA A 325 1.54 1.42 0.71
C ALA A 325 2.52 2.07 1.70
N ARG A 326 2.11 3.18 2.33
CA ARG A 326 2.92 3.90 3.32
C ARG A 326 3.09 3.11 4.62
N VAL A 327 2.02 2.54 5.15
CA VAL A 327 2.02 1.78 6.41
C VAL A 327 2.83 0.50 6.26
N ARG A 328 2.71 -0.18 5.12
CA ARG A 328 3.55 -1.34 4.81
C ARG A 328 5.03 -0.99 4.85
N ALA A 329 5.44 0.04 4.10
CA ALA A 329 6.83 0.50 4.09
C ALA A 329 7.31 0.87 5.51
N TYR A 330 6.51 1.60 6.28
CA TYR A 330 6.84 1.94 7.66
C TYR A 330 7.02 0.70 8.56
N ARG A 331 6.09 -0.26 8.52
CA ARG A 331 6.16 -1.47 9.36
C ARG A 331 7.39 -2.31 9.02
N GLU A 332 7.73 -2.44 7.74
CA GLU A 332 8.91 -3.16 7.28
C GLU A 332 10.23 -2.45 7.64
N ASP A 333 10.25 -1.11 7.59
CA ASP A 333 11.48 -0.31 7.62
C ASP A 333 11.74 0.45 8.92
N ARG A 334 10.78 0.55 9.85
CA ARG A 334 10.92 1.33 11.10
C ARG A 334 12.13 0.90 11.95
N GLY A 335 12.49 -0.39 11.90
CA GLY A 335 13.69 -0.92 12.55
C GLY A 335 14.98 -0.57 11.82
N GLY A 336 14.91 -0.15 10.56
CA GLY A 336 16.05 0.09 9.67
C GLY A 336 16.72 -1.21 9.22
N HIS A 337 17.60 -1.09 8.22
CA HIS A 337 18.24 -2.26 7.60
C HIS A 337 19.75 -2.10 7.42
N VAL A 338 20.45 -3.24 7.45
CA VAL A 338 21.81 -3.39 6.93
C VAL A 338 21.72 -4.16 5.61
N ALA A 339 22.15 -3.53 4.52
CA ALA A 339 22.03 -4.03 3.16
C ALA A 339 23.34 -4.65 2.64
N LEU A 340 23.24 -5.92 2.24
CA LEU A 340 24.30 -6.80 1.74
C LEU A 340 24.18 -7.06 0.24
N GLY A 341 25.31 -7.17 -0.46
CA GLY A 341 25.35 -7.51 -1.89
C GLY A 341 24.86 -6.39 -2.82
N MET A 342 24.71 -5.16 -2.31
CA MET A 342 24.16 -4.04 -3.08
C MET A 342 25.25 -3.36 -3.94
N ARG A 343 25.12 -3.49 -5.27
CA ARG A 343 25.95 -2.77 -6.25
C ARG A 343 25.89 -1.26 -6.00
N LEU A 344 27.04 -0.58 -6.12
CA LEU A 344 27.18 0.86 -5.80
C LEU A 344 26.11 1.73 -6.48
N TRP A 345 25.84 1.51 -7.77
CA TRP A 345 24.87 2.31 -8.52
C TRP A 345 23.42 2.14 -8.04
N LYS A 346 23.07 1.01 -7.39
CA LYS A 346 21.73 0.76 -6.83
C LYS A 346 21.53 1.43 -5.47
N ARG A 347 22.61 1.82 -4.77
CA ARG A 347 22.56 2.26 -3.38
C ARG A 347 21.69 3.49 -3.16
N ALA A 348 21.80 4.51 -4.00
CA ALA A 348 20.98 5.73 -3.87
C ALA A 348 19.49 5.43 -4.02
N HIS A 349 19.16 4.55 -4.96
CA HIS A 349 17.78 4.17 -5.21
C HIS A 349 17.21 3.26 -4.10
N LEU A 350 18.00 2.30 -3.61
CA LEU A 350 17.63 1.48 -2.46
C LEU A 350 17.50 2.30 -1.17
N GLN A 351 18.36 3.30 -0.98
CA GLN A 351 18.25 4.26 0.13
C GLN A 351 16.93 5.00 0.09
N HIS A 352 16.45 5.35 -1.11
CA HIS A 352 15.14 5.97 -1.28
C HIS A 352 13.99 4.98 -1.05
N ALA A 353 14.15 3.73 -1.45
CA ALA A 353 13.12 2.71 -1.31
C ALA A 353 12.96 2.18 0.13
N PHE A 354 14.06 1.97 0.87
CA PHE A 354 14.07 1.28 2.18
C PHE A 354 14.66 2.11 3.33
N GLY A 355 15.17 3.30 3.05
CA GLY A 355 15.93 4.10 3.99
C GLY A 355 15.21 5.32 4.55
N ARG A 356 13.87 5.40 4.38
CA ARG A 356 13.05 6.56 4.76
C ARG A 356 12.94 6.73 6.27
N GLU A 357 12.66 5.63 6.99
CA GLU A 357 12.47 5.67 8.44
C GLU A 357 13.81 5.72 9.20
N ARG A 358 14.78 4.90 8.75
CA ARG A 358 16.17 4.96 9.18
C ARG A 358 17.07 4.79 7.96
N PRO A 359 18.18 5.54 7.83
CA PRO A 359 19.10 5.36 6.72
C PRO A 359 19.61 3.92 6.58
N LEU A 360 19.77 3.46 5.34
CA LEU A 360 20.36 2.15 5.06
C LEU A 360 21.84 2.17 5.41
N ILE A 361 22.29 1.04 5.95
CA ILE A 361 23.71 0.79 6.18
C ILE A 361 24.17 -0.23 5.15
N PHE A 362 25.09 0.13 4.26
CA PHE A 362 25.66 -0.80 3.30
C PHE A 362 26.87 -1.52 3.89
N GLN A 363 26.85 -2.84 3.90
CA GLN A 363 27.95 -3.68 4.38
C GLN A 363 28.11 -4.87 3.44
N ASN A 364 29.35 -5.16 3.02
CA ASN A 364 29.62 -6.25 2.09
C ASN A 364 29.99 -7.55 2.81
N ASP A 365 30.55 -7.47 4.02
CA ASP A 365 30.92 -8.63 4.81
C ASP A 365 29.72 -9.19 5.60
N PRO A 366 29.33 -10.46 5.40
CA PRO A 366 28.17 -11.07 6.07
C PRO A 366 28.23 -11.02 7.61
N ALA A 367 29.39 -11.33 8.20
CA ALA A 367 29.55 -11.40 9.64
C ALA A 367 29.44 -10.01 10.28
N ARG A 368 30.10 -9.01 9.70
CA ARG A 368 30.00 -7.60 10.14
C ARG A 368 28.61 -7.04 9.95
N ALA A 369 27.92 -7.40 8.88
CA ALA A 369 26.55 -6.95 8.66
C ALA A 369 25.61 -7.49 9.73
N ALA A 370 25.71 -8.79 10.01
CA ALA A 370 24.91 -9.44 11.05
C ALA A 370 25.23 -8.91 12.45
N ALA A 371 26.51 -8.73 12.79
CA ALA A 371 26.94 -8.16 14.07
C ALA A 371 26.37 -6.74 14.26
N ARG A 372 26.44 -5.91 13.22
CA ARG A 372 25.91 -4.55 13.24
C ARG A 372 24.39 -4.52 13.30
N ALA A 373 23.72 -5.40 12.58
CA ALA A 373 22.27 -5.52 12.62
C ALA A 373 21.77 -5.87 14.03
N ARG A 374 22.43 -6.81 14.72
CA ARG A 374 22.14 -7.11 16.14
C ARG A 374 22.38 -5.91 17.05
N ALA A 375 23.54 -5.27 16.93
CA ALA A 375 23.93 -4.16 17.80
C ALA A 375 22.99 -2.95 17.68
N GLU A 376 22.44 -2.68 16.49
CA GLU A 376 21.58 -1.51 16.22
C GLU A 376 20.08 -1.84 16.13
N GLY A 377 19.68 -3.09 16.40
CA GLY A 377 18.28 -3.54 16.31
C GLY A 377 17.69 -3.43 14.91
N ARG A 378 18.45 -3.80 13.87
CA ARG A 378 18.09 -3.68 12.44
C ARG A 378 17.85 -5.04 11.79
N GLY A 379 17.07 -5.04 10.71
CA GLY A 379 16.97 -6.17 9.80
C GLY A 379 18.13 -6.25 8.81
N LEU A 380 18.21 -7.35 8.07
CA LEU A 380 19.12 -7.55 6.95
C LEU A 380 18.36 -7.48 5.62
N LEU A 381 18.93 -6.79 4.63
CA LEU A 381 18.50 -6.83 3.24
C LEU A 381 19.58 -7.50 2.39
N LEU A 382 19.23 -8.51 1.62
CA LEU A 382 20.13 -9.24 0.74
C LEU A 382 19.64 -9.17 -0.70
N TRP A 383 20.51 -8.86 -1.68
CA TRP A 383 20.08 -8.91 -3.09
C TRP A 383 19.96 -10.36 -3.61
N GLY A 384 18.76 -10.72 -4.09
CA GLY A 384 18.44 -12.02 -4.70
C GLY A 384 18.61 -13.23 -3.78
N ALA A 385 18.68 -14.42 -4.36
CA ALA A 385 18.89 -15.70 -3.67
C ALA A 385 20.35 -15.95 -3.24
N SER A 386 21.17 -14.90 -3.11
CA SER A 386 22.63 -15.04 -2.90
C SER A 386 23.01 -15.37 -1.46
N ALA A 387 22.12 -16.04 -0.72
CA ALA A 387 22.37 -16.38 0.67
C ALA A 387 23.41 -17.52 0.72
N THR A 388 24.56 -17.25 1.32
CA THR A 388 25.55 -18.29 1.59
C THR A 388 25.21 -18.97 2.92
N PRO A 389 25.57 -20.25 3.13
CA PRO A 389 25.38 -20.91 4.42
C PRO A 389 25.97 -20.10 5.59
N THR A 390 27.10 -19.42 5.36
CA THR A 390 27.73 -18.52 6.32
C THR A 390 26.84 -17.32 6.66
N LEU A 391 26.17 -16.72 5.68
CA LEU A 391 25.23 -15.62 5.93
C LEU A 391 24.00 -16.11 6.68
N GLU A 392 23.45 -17.27 6.34
CA GLU A 392 22.27 -17.83 7.02
C GLU A 392 22.57 -18.11 8.50
N GLN A 393 23.71 -18.73 8.79
CA GLN A 393 24.19 -18.92 10.15
C GLN A 393 24.40 -17.58 10.87
N ALA A 394 25.09 -16.63 10.22
CA ALA A 394 25.32 -15.32 10.81
C ALA A 394 24.02 -14.52 11.02
N ALA A 395 22.99 -14.74 10.20
CA ALA A 395 21.69 -14.07 10.26
C ALA A 395 20.70 -14.73 11.24
N ALA A 396 21.05 -15.85 11.88
CA ALA A 396 20.16 -16.54 12.81
C ALA A 396 19.61 -15.58 13.91
N GLY A 397 18.28 -15.56 14.06
CA GLY A 397 17.57 -14.66 14.99
C GLY A 397 17.39 -13.21 14.51
N LEU A 398 17.86 -12.86 13.30
CA LEU A 398 17.58 -11.57 12.66
C LEU A 398 16.50 -11.74 11.59
N THR A 399 15.73 -10.67 11.35
CA THR A 399 14.86 -10.61 10.17
C THR A 399 15.72 -10.40 8.92
N LEU A 400 15.79 -11.39 8.05
CA LEU A 400 16.46 -11.32 6.74
C LEU A 400 15.41 -11.22 5.63
N ARG A 401 15.56 -10.24 4.73
CA ARG A 401 14.71 -10.10 3.53
C ARG A 401 15.55 -10.14 2.26
N ARG A 402 15.12 -10.96 1.29
CA ARG A 402 15.71 -11.06 -0.05
C ARG A 402 15.04 -10.05 -0.97
N VAL A 403 15.84 -9.16 -1.54
CA VAL A 403 15.41 -8.01 -2.35
C VAL A 403 15.67 -8.27 -3.81
N GLU A 404 14.69 -7.98 -4.65
CA GLU A 404 14.80 -8.02 -6.11
C GLU A 404 14.01 -6.89 -6.76
N ASP A 405 14.23 -6.70 -8.06
CA ASP A 405 13.40 -5.81 -8.86
C ASP A 405 11.95 -6.36 -8.92
N GLY A 406 10.95 -5.48 -8.77
CA GLY A 406 9.54 -5.86 -8.90
C GLY A 406 9.09 -6.09 -10.35
N PHE A 407 7.85 -6.58 -10.52
CA PHE A 407 7.34 -6.97 -11.84
C PHE A 407 6.97 -5.80 -12.75
N LEU A 408 6.46 -4.69 -12.20
CA LEU A 408 6.29 -3.42 -12.93
C LEU A 408 7.51 -2.53 -12.68
N ARG A 409 8.54 -2.72 -13.50
CA ARG A 409 9.89 -2.25 -13.18
C ARG A 409 10.19 -0.84 -13.70
N SER A 410 10.15 -0.62 -15.01
CA SER A 410 10.69 0.63 -15.58
C SER A 410 10.25 0.88 -17.02
N ARG A 411 10.48 2.09 -17.53
CA ARG A 411 10.48 2.40 -18.97
C ARG A 411 11.93 2.39 -19.46
N GLY A 412 12.36 1.28 -20.04
CA GLY A 412 13.75 0.95 -20.40
C GLY A 412 14.32 -0.23 -19.61
N LEU A 413 15.41 -0.80 -20.13
CA LEU A 413 16.06 -1.99 -19.59
C LEU A 413 16.88 -1.70 -18.33
N GLY A 414 16.95 -2.68 -17.42
CA GLY A 414 17.84 -2.62 -16.24
C GLY A 414 19.33 -2.56 -16.60
N ALA A 415 19.69 -3.17 -17.73
CA ALA A 415 21.02 -3.07 -18.34
C ALA A 415 21.41 -1.62 -18.70
N ALA A 416 20.45 -0.76 -19.00
CA ALA A 416 20.67 0.67 -19.24
C ALA A 416 20.74 1.50 -17.94
N LEU A 417 20.81 0.82 -16.78
CA LEU A 417 20.85 1.43 -15.43
C LEU A 417 19.66 2.34 -15.13
N VAL A 418 18.49 2.02 -15.69
CA VAL A 418 17.21 2.66 -15.36
C VAL A 418 16.77 2.18 -13.97
N PRO A 419 16.55 3.10 -13.01
CA PRO A 419 16.07 2.74 -11.66
C PRO A 419 14.72 2.01 -11.74
N ALA A 420 14.55 0.99 -10.90
CA ALA A 420 13.27 0.29 -10.78
C ALA A 420 12.26 1.17 -10.04
N LEU A 421 11.00 1.17 -10.44
CA LEU A 421 9.92 1.84 -9.71
C LEU A 421 9.29 0.92 -8.65
N SER A 422 9.74 -0.33 -8.61
CA SER A 422 9.20 -1.40 -7.80
C SER A 422 10.30 -2.33 -7.29
N HIS A 423 10.17 -2.77 -6.04
CA HIS A 423 11.04 -3.75 -5.40
C HIS A 423 10.20 -4.82 -4.72
N VAL A 424 10.74 -6.03 -4.64
CA VAL A 424 10.24 -7.06 -3.73
C VAL A 424 11.19 -7.17 -2.54
N ALA A 425 10.66 -7.54 -1.37
CA ALA A 425 11.44 -7.78 -0.16
C ALA A 425 10.83 -8.96 0.60
N ASP A 426 11.38 -10.15 0.35
CA ASP A 426 10.81 -11.43 0.76
C ASP A 426 11.52 -12.00 1.99
N ALA A 427 10.76 -12.24 3.06
CA ALA A 427 11.28 -12.73 4.34
C ALA A 427 11.34 -14.27 4.44
N ARG A 428 10.64 -15.01 3.57
CA ARG A 428 10.60 -16.48 3.59
C ARG A 428 11.59 -17.08 2.59
N GLY A 429 11.55 -16.59 1.35
CA GLY A 429 12.27 -17.14 0.22
C GLY A 429 12.50 -16.07 -0.85
N ILE A 430 12.25 -16.40 -2.12
CA ILE A 430 12.18 -15.44 -3.22
C ILE A 430 11.30 -16.03 -4.34
N TYR A 431 10.52 -15.21 -5.03
CA TYR A 431 9.46 -15.68 -5.95
C TYR A 431 9.90 -16.66 -7.04
N TYR A 432 11.15 -16.58 -7.52
CA TYR A 432 11.65 -17.44 -8.59
C TYR A 432 12.29 -18.74 -8.12
N ASP A 433 12.40 -18.97 -6.81
CA ASP A 433 12.95 -20.20 -6.24
C ASP A 433 11.80 -21.11 -5.75
N PRO A 434 11.45 -22.16 -6.50
CA PRO A 434 10.38 -23.07 -6.10
C PRO A 434 10.81 -24.09 -5.03
N ALA A 435 12.08 -24.12 -4.62
CA ALA A 435 12.54 -25.06 -3.59
C ALA A 435 12.05 -24.68 -2.18
N GLN A 436 11.80 -23.39 -1.94
CA GLN A 436 11.37 -22.86 -0.64
C GLN A 436 10.09 -22.03 -0.79
N GLU A 437 9.30 -21.96 0.27
CA GLU A 437 8.13 -21.09 0.29
C GLU A 437 8.56 -19.61 0.23
N SER A 438 7.87 -18.82 -0.58
CA SER A 438 8.08 -17.37 -0.69
C SER A 438 6.91 -16.60 -0.06
N ASP A 439 7.13 -15.35 0.33
CA ASP A 439 6.01 -14.50 0.79
C ASP A 439 4.95 -14.33 -0.31
N LEU A 440 5.33 -14.41 -1.59
CA LEU A 440 4.37 -14.39 -2.70
C LEU A 440 3.48 -15.64 -2.69
N GLU A 441 4.04 -16.83 -2.48
CA GLU A 441 3.23 -18.06 -2.39
C GLU A 441 2.25 -17.99 -1.21
N ALA A 442 2.69 -17.45 -0.08
CA ALA A 442 1.84 -17.24 1.08
C ALA A 442 0.69 -16.26 0.79
N LEU A 443 0.98 -15.15 0.09
CA LEU A 443 -0.03 -14.16 -0.33
C LEU A 443 -1.04 -14.74 -1.33
N VAL A 444 -0.58 -15.57 -2.28
CA VAL A 444 -1.47 -16.26 -3.22
C VAL A 444 -2.38 -17.24 -2.49
N ALA A 445 -1.84 -17.99 -1.53
CA ALA A 445 -2.61 -18.94 -0.73
C ALA A 445 -3.65 -18.25 0.18
N ALA A 446 -3.32 -17.08 0.74
CA ALA A 446 -4.22 -16.31 1.59
C ALA A 446 -5.38 -15.66 0.81
N GLY A 447 -5.14 -15.30 -0.46
CA GLY A 447 -6.10 -14.59 -1.29
C GLY A 447 -6.18 -13.08 -0.97
N PRO A 448 -6.89 -12.30 -1.81
CA PRO A 448 -7.05 -10.87 -1.60
C PRO A 448 -7.95 -10.55 -0.40
N PRO A 449 -7.73 -9.41 0.30
CA PRO A 449 -8.70 -8.90 1.27
C PRO A 449 -10.00 -8.49 0.55
N PRO A 450 -11.11 -8.22 1.30
CA PRO A 450 -12.35 -7.71 0.70
C PRO A 450 -12.12 -6.52 -0.24
N GLY A 451 -12.70 -6.56 -1.44
CA GLY A 451 -12.48 -5.57 -2.51
C GLY A 451 -11.11 -5.63 -3.21
N GLY A 452 -10.17 -6.46 -2.75
CA GLY A 452 -8.83 -6.59 -3.32
C GLY A 452 -8.81 -7.24 -4.71
N GLU A 453 -9.71 -8.19 -4.98
CA GLU A 453 -9.87 -8.80 -6.30
C GLU A 453 -10.37 -7.79 -7.33
N LEU A 454 -11.43 -7.04 -7.02
CA LEU A 454 -11.96 -5.97 -7.88
C LEU A 454 -10.91 -4.87 -8.14
N ARG A 455 -10.07 -4.55 -7.14
CA ARG A 455 -8.93 -3.63 -7.32
C ARG A 455 -7.93 -4.19 -8.34
N ALA A 456 -7.60 -5.48 -8.23
CA ALA A 456 -6.69 -6.14 -9.15
C ALA A 456 -7.27 -6.23 -10.57
N GLU A 457 -8.55 -6.55 -10.75
CA GLU A 457 -9.23 -6.52 -12.05
C GLU A 457 -9.11 -5.15 -12.72
N ARG A 458 -9.36 -4.07 -11.97
CA ARG A 458 -9.19 -2.69 -12.46
C ARG A 458 -7.75 -2.37 -12.83
N LEU A 459 -6.78 -2.89 -12.08
CA LEU A 459 -5.36 -2.73 -12.36
C LEU A 459 -4.95 -3.47 -13.65
N LEU A 460 -5.39 -4.73 -13.81
CA LEU A 460 -5.15 -5.53 -15.01
C LEU A 460 -5.73 -4.85 -16.26
N ALA A 461 -6.98 -4.41 -16.20
CA ALA A 461 -7.62 -3.70 -17.30
C ALA A 461 -6.91 -2.37 -17.66
N ARG A 462 -6.25 -1.72 -16.69
CA ARG A 462 -5.41 -0.54 -16.95
C ARG A 462 -4.09 -0.91 -17.62
N LEU A 463 -3.45 -2.00 -17.20
CA LEU A 463 -2.20 -2.51 -17.78
C LEU A 463 -2.40 -2.88 -19.25
N GLU A 464 -3.47 -3.62 -19.55
CA GLU A 464 -3.83 -4.02 -20.92
C GLU A 464 -4.10 -2.81 -21.81
N ARG A 465 -4.99 -1.90 -21.38
CA ARG A 465 -5.33 -0.70 -22.15
C ARG A 465 -4.11 0.18 -22.44
N ALA A 466 -3.15 0.22 -21.51
CA ALA A 466 -1.93 1.01 -21.66
C ALA A 466 -0.81 0.26 -22.40
N GLY A 467 -1.00 -1.01 -22.76
CA GLY A 467 0.01 -1.84 -23.43
C GLY A 467 1.28 -2.04 -22.60
N LEU A 468 1.19 -1.97 -21.27
CA LEU A 468 2.37 -1.96 -20.40
C LEU A 468 2.97 -3.36 -20.19
N SER A 469 4.29 -3.40 -20.00
CA SER A 469 5.10 -4.59 -19.70
C SER A 469 6.17 -4.27 -18.65
N LYS A 470 7.06 -5.22 -18.31
CA LYS A 470 8.17 -4.99 -17.37
C LYS A 470 9.05 -3.79 -17.77
N TYR A 471 9.33 -3.65 -19.07
CA TYR A 471 10.30 -2.69 -19.60
C TYR A 471 9.70 -1.55 -20.42
N ASN A 472 8.43 -1.63 -20.84
CA ASN A 472 7.69 -0.54 -21.51
C ASN A 472 8.50 0.16 -22.62
N LEU A 473 9.10 -0.62 -23.51
CA LEU A 473 9.92 -0.13 -24.62
C LEU A 473 9.04 0.55 -25.68
N ASP A 474 9.61 1.42 -26.52
CA ASP A 474 8.84 2.04 -27.60
C ASP A 474 8.50 0.96 -28.66
N PRO A 475 7.23 0.87 -29.11
CA PRO A 475 6.79 -0.22 -29.98
C PRO A 475 7.46 -0.12 -31.36
N ALA A 476 8.12 -1.19 -31.77
CA ALA A 476 8.44 -1.44 -33.18
C ALA A 476 7.25 -2.13 -33.84
N ALA A 477 6.98 -1.84 -35.12
CA ALA A 477 5.91 -2.51 -35.86
C ALA A 477 6.14 -4.02 -35.89
N LEU A 478 5.07 -4.80 -35.68
CA LEU A 478 5.08 -6.24 -35.90
C LEU A 478 5.44 -6.51 -37.38
N PRO A 479 6.39 -7.43 -37.65
CA PRO A 479 6.56 -7.94 -39.01
C PRO A 479 5.36 -8.81 -39.40
N ASP A 480 5.21 -9.08 -40.70
CA ASP A 480 4.23 -10.06 -41.17
C ASP A 480 4.55 -11.44 -40.59
N LEU A 481 3.63 -11.97 -39.79
CA LEU A 481 3.78 -13.26 -39.13
C LEU A 481 3.15 -14.37 -39.98
N PRO A 482 3.80 -15.55 -40.12
CA PRO A 482 3.25 -16.66 -40.89
C PRO A 482 1.84 -17.05 -40.41
N PRO A 483 0.91 -17.43 -41.31
CA PRO A 483 -0.41 -17.90 -40.92
C PRO A 483 -0.34 -19.28 -40.26
N GLY A 484 -1.31 -19.60 -39.41
CA GLY A 484 -1.38 -20.88 -38.69
C GLY A 484 -1.44 -20.69 -37.18
N HIS A 485 -1.32 -21.79 -36.44
CA HIS A 485 -1.28 -21.79 -34.97
C HIS A 485 0.10 -21.33 -34.48
N ARG A 486 0.17 -20.17 -33.85
CA ARG A 486 1.41 -19.47 -33.49
C ARG A 486 1.76 -19.67 -32.01
N ILE A 487 2.97 -20.18 -31.77
CA ILE A 487 3.54 -20.36 -30.44
C ILE A 487 4.69 -19.38 -30.25
N LEU A 488 4.56 -18.49 -29.26
CA LEU A 488 5.65 -17.62 -28.84
C LEU A 488 6.56 -18.32 -27.84
N VAL A 489 7.86 -18.32 -28.13
CA VAL A 489 8.92 -18.83 -27.25
C VAL A 489 9.85 -17.69 -26.85
N PRO A 490 9.71 -17.13 -25.62
CA PRO A 490 10.60 -16.10 -25.15
C PRO A 490 11.95 -16.69 -24.72
N GLY A 491 13.01 -16.21 -25.36
CA GLY A 491 14.37 -16.42 -24.93
C GLY A 491 14.64 -15.79 -23.58
N GLN A 492 15.50 -16.43 -22.81
CA GLN A 492 15.91 -16.03 -21.47
C GLN A 492 17.44 -16.06 -21.36
N VAL A 493 17.98 -15.34 -20.37
CA VAL A 493 19.41 -15.40 -20.06
C VAL A 493 19.67 -16.70 -19.28
N GLU A 494 20.43 -17.63 -19.86
CA GLU A 494 20.56 -19.02 -19.35
C GLU A 494 21.20 -19.12 -17.96
N ASP A 495 22.00 -18.14 -17.55
CA ASP A 495 22.62 -18.07 -16.21
C ASP A 495 21.76 -17.32 -15.17
N ASP A 496 20.56 -16.89 -15.53
CA ASP A 496 19.62 -16.21 -14.63
C ASP A 496 19.26 -17.12 -13.44
N ALA A 497 19.10 -16.52 -12.26
CA ALA A 497 18.74 -17.26 -11.04
C ALA A 497 17.40 -17.99 -11.18
N SER A 498 16.44 -17.40 -11.90
CA SER A 498 15.14 -18.03 -12.18
C SER A 498 15.24 -19.29 -13.01
N ILE A 499 16.24 -19.43 -13.88
CA ILE A 499 16.51 -20.69 -14.60
C ILE A 499 17.27 -21.65 -13.70
N ARG A 500 18.35 -21.19 -13.05
CA ARG A 500 19.18 -22.07 -12.20
C ARG A 500 18.40 -22.74 -11.07
N LEU A 501 17.40 -22.05 -10.51
CA LEU A 501 16.58 -22.56 -9.40
C LEU A 501 15.22 -23.07 -9.85
N GLY A 502 14.63 -22.46 -10.88
CA GLY A 502 13.27 -22.75 -11.31
C GLY A 502 13.13 -23.62 -12.55
N ALA A 503 14.19 -23.84 -13.33
CA ALA A 503 14.17 -24.73 -14.49
C ALA A 503 14.65 -26.13 -14.12
N GLY A 504 14.01 -27.15 -14.72
CA GLY A 504 14.37 -28.56 -14.55
C GLY A 504 15.32 -29.04 -15.63
N GLU A 505 14.93 -30.11 -16.32
CA GLU A 505 15.71 -30.70 -17.42
C GLU A 505 15.89 -29.71 -18.58
N VAL A 506 14.82 -29.00 -18.96
CA VAL A 506 14.84 -27.94 -19.98
C VAL A 506 15.30 -26.63 -19.36
N ARG A 507 16.58 -26.30 -19.53
CA ARG A 507 17.24 -25.12 -18.92
C ARG A 507 18.06 -24.27 -19.89
N THR A 508 17.96 -24.53 -21.19
CA THR A 508 18.59 -23.73 -22.25
C THR A 508 17.54 -23.31 -23.27
N ASN A 509 17.78 -22.20 -23.98
CA ASN A 509 16.84 -21.71 -24.99
C ASN A 509 16.68 -22.71 -26.14
N LEU A 510 17.78 -23.37 -26.53
CA LEU A 510 17.76 -24.40 -27.56
C LEU A 510 16.88 -25.60 -27.14
N ALA A 511 17.07 -26.12 -25.91
CA ALA A 511 16.27 -27.23 -25.40
C ALA A 511 14.78 -26.86 -25.29
N LEU A 512 14.49 -25.60 -24.91
CA LEU A 512 13.12 -25.07 -24.90
C LEU A 512 12.49 -25.14 -26.30
N VAL A 513 13.15 -24.57 -27.31
CA VAL A 513 12.62 -24.57 -28.69
C VAL A 513 12.50 -25.98 -29.26
N GLN A 514 13.48 -26.86 -28.98
CA GLN A 514 13.44 -28.27 -29.36
C GLN A 514 12.23 -28.99 -28.75
N ARG A 515 11.98 -28.78 -27.45
CA ARG A 515 10.83 -29.39 -26.78
C ARG A 515 9.51 -28.86 -27.31
N VAL A 516 9.42 -27.56 -27.58
CA VAL A 516 8.24 -26.94 -28.20
C VAL A 516 7.96 -27.55 -29.57
N ARG A 517 8.98 -27.70 -30.42
CA ARG A 517 8.82 -28.33 -31.75
C ARG A 517 8.41 -29.80 -31.66
N ALA A 518 8.99 -30.55 -30.73
CA ALA A 518 8.66 -31.97 -30.55
C ALA A 518 7.19 -32.17 -30.13
N GLU A 519 6.68 -31.31 -29.24
CA GLU A 519 5.29 -31.37 -28.76
C GLU A 519 4.30 -30.76 -29.76
N ASN A 520 4.75 -29.85 -30.64
CA ASN A 520 3.91 -29.11 -31.58
C ASN A 520 4.48 -29.15 -33.02
N PRO A 521 4.50 -30.31 -33.71
CA PRO A 521 5.17 -30.44 -35.00
C PRO A 521 4.65 -29.50 -36.09
N GLY A 522 3.33 -29.22 -36.11
CA GLY A 522 2.68 -28.40 -37.12
C GLY A 522 2.45 -26.93 -36.75
N ALA A 523 2.91 -26.49 -35.57
CA ALA A 523 2.74 -25.10 -35.14
C ALA A 523 3.81 -24.18 -35.73
N ILE A 524 3.49 -22.89 -35.83
CA ILE A 524 4.44 -21.83 -36.17
C ILE A 524 5.16 -21.38 -34.89
N ILE A 525 6.43 -21.71 -34.76
CA ILE A 525 7.27 -21.35 -33.62
C ILE A 525 7.95 -20.02 -33.86
N LEU A 526 7.58 -19.04 -33.06
CA LEU A 526 8.10 -17.68 -33.08
C LEU A 526 9.04 -17.52 -31.88
N TYR A 527 10.35 -17.49 -32.12
CA TYR A 527 11.35 -17.30 -31.07
C TYR A 527 11.67 -15.81 -30.89
N LYS A 528 11.53 -15.29 -29.66
CA LYS A 528 11.90 -13.91 -29.31
C LYS A 528 13.16 -13.93 -28.43
N PRO A 529 14.34 -13.57 -28.94
CA PRO A 529 15.56 -13.54 -28.11
C PRO A 529 15.43 -12.54 -26.94
N HIS A 530 16.10 -12.82 -25.82
CA HIS A 530 16.11 -11.91 -24.68
C HIS A 530 16.81 -10.58 -25.04
N PRO A 531 16.28 -9.41 -24.65
CA PRO A 531 16.85 -8.11 -25.03
C PRO A 531 18.32 -7.93 -24.61
N ASP A 532 18.74 -8.45 -23.45
CA ASP A 532 20.15 -8.39 -23.04
C ASP A 532 21.09 -9.24 -23.92
N VAL A 533 20.57 -10.30 -24.55
CA VAL A 533 21.33 -11.12 -25.52
C VAL A 533 21.39 -10.37 -26.86
N GLU A 534 20.26 -9.78 -27.29
CA GLU A 534 20.21 -8.92 -28.49
C GLU A 534 21.18 -7.73 -28.40
N ALA A 535 21.30 -7.13 -27.21
CA ALA A 535 22.20 -6.01 -26.96
C ALA A 535 23.68 -6.42 -26.84
N GLY A 536 24.02 -7.71 -26.97
CA GLY A 536 25.39 -8.23 -26.85
C GLY A 536 25.96 -8.20 -25.43
N LEU A 537 25.11 -8.02 -24.41
CA LEU A 537 25.53 -7.93 -23.01
C LEU A 537 25.74 -9.31 -22.36
N ARG A 538 25.26 -10.36 -23.02
CA ARG A 538 25.32 -11.77 -22.60
C ARG A 538 25.62 -12.67 -23.80
N ASN A 539 26.35 -13.75 -23.57
CA ASN A 539 26.64 -14.76 -24.59
C ASN A 539 25.37 -15.54 -24.95
N GLY A 540 25.12 -15.74 -26.24
CA GLY A 540 23.95 -16.51 -26.75
C GLY A 540 23.93 -16.76 -28.27
N ALA A 541 24.87 -16.19 -29.03
CA ALA A 541 24.85 -16.21 -30.48
C ALA A 541 24.95 -17.61 -31.12
N ALA A 542 25.69 -18.54 -30.51
CA ALA A 542 25.85 -19.90 -31.05
C ALA A 542 24.53 -20.70 -30.98
N ALA A 543 23.86 -20.68 -29.83
CA ALA A 543 22.55 -21.33 -29.66
C ALA A 543 21.48 -20.71 -30.57
N GLU A 544 21.58 -19.41 -30.87
CA GLU A 544 20.61 -18.72 -31.72
C GLU A 544 20.67 -19.19 -33.19
N ALA A 545 21.85 -19.51 -33.71
CA ALA A 545 21.99 -20.07 -35.05
C ALA A 545 21.30 -21.44 -35.16
N GLU A 546 21.43 -22.28 -34.14
CA GLU A 546 20.74 -23.58 -34.07
C GLU A 546 19.22 -23.41 -33.92
N ILE A 547 18.78 -22.47 -33.08
CA ILE A 547 17.36 -22.15 -32.89
C ILE A 547 16.73 -21.67 -34.20
N ALA A 548 17.44 -20.88 -35.01
CA ALA A 548 16.96 -20.42 -36.31
C ALA A 548 16.70 -21.57 -37.31
N GLY A 549 17.30 -22.75 -37.10
CA GLY A 549 17.01 -23.95 -37.89
C GLY A 549 15.78 -24.74 -37.41
N ILE A 550 15.16 -24.37 -36.27
CA ILE A 550 14.03 -25.08 -35.65
C ILE A 550 12.78 -24.18 -35.55
N ALA A 551 12.98 -22.92 -35.21
CA ALA A 551 11.95 -21.90 -35.17
C ALA A 551 11.61 -21.43 -36.59
N ASP A 552 10.33 -21.16 -36.85
CA ASP A 552 9.88 -20.63 -38.14
C ASP A 552 10.30 -19.16 -38.32
N LEU A 553 10.41 -18.42 -37.22
CA LEU A 553 10.89 -17.04 -37.24
C LEU A 553 11.59 -16.64 -35.94
N VAL A 554 12.71 -15.92 -36.07
CA VAL A 554 13.42 -15.28 -34.95
C VAL A 554 13.13 -13.78 -34.97
N LEU A 555 12.43 -13.29 -33.95
CA LEU A 555 11.85 -11.95 -33.92
C LEU A 555 12.70 -11.01 -33.08
N ARG A 556 13.51 -10.16 -33.72
CA ARG A 556 14.40 -9.22 -33.01
C ARG A 556 13.83 -7.83 -32.89
N GLY A 557 14.03 -7.18 -31.75
CA GLY A 557 13.63 -5.78 -31.54
C GLY A 557 12.12 -5.51 -31.60
N VAL A 558 11.30 -6.56 -31.59
CA VAL A 558 9.84 -6.47 -31.58
C VAL A 558 9.32 -6.33 -30.15
N ASP A 559 8.24 -5.58 -29.98
CA ASP A 559 7.57 -5.44 -28.70
C ASP A 559 7.00 -6.81 -28.23
N PRO A 560 7.43 -7.32 -27.06
CA PRO A 560 6.96 -8.60 -26.56
C PRO A 560 5.45 -8.63 -26.27
N VAL A 561 4.82 -7.49 -25.97
CA VAL A 561 3.37 -7.39 -25.74
C VAL A 561 2.61 -7.64 -27.03
N GLN A 562 3.00 -6.96 -28.11
CA GLN A 562 2.37 -7.14 -29.41
C GLN A 562 2.56 -8.58 -29.92
N LEU A 563 3.71 -9.20 -29.64
CA LEU A 563 3.94 -10.61 -29.97
C LEU A 563 3.00 -11.54 -29.21
N VAL A 564 2.84 -11.34 -27.91
CA VAL A 564 1.90 -12.13 -27.11
C VAL A 564 0.48 -12.02 -27.67
N GLU A 565 0.04 -10.83 -28.07
CA GLU A 565 -1.29 -10.59 -28.64
C GLU A 565 -1.47 -11.20 -30.04
N ALA A 566 -0.39 -11.30 -30.82
CA ALA A 566 -0.39 -11.84 -32.17
C ALA A 566 -0.22 -13.38 -32.22
N CYS A 567 0.04 -14.02 -31.08
CA CYS A 567 0.21 -15.47 -30.93
C CYS A 567 -0.99 -16.14 -30.25
N ASP A 568 -1.15 -17.44 -30.49
CA ASP A 568 -2.24 -18.24 -29.93
C ASP A 568 -1.90 -18.77 -28.53
N GLU A 569 -0.62 -19.05 -28.26
CA GLU A 569 -0.14 -19.46 -26.94
C GLU A 569 1.35 -19.11 -26.71
N VAL A 570 1.79 -19.19 -25.46
CA VAL A 570 3.18 -18.94 -25.05
C VAL A 570 3.77 -20.18 -24.37
N TRP A 571 4.97 -20.57 -24.77
CA TRP A 571 5.72 -21.66 -24.13
C TRP A 571 7.00 -21.11 -23.50
N THR A 572 7.20 -21.31 -22.21
CA THR A 572 8.35 -20.74 -21.49
C THR A 572 8.92 -21.69 -20.43
N MET A 573 10.18 -21.49 -20.06
CA MET A 573 10.74 -22.11 -18.86
C MET A 573 10.27 -21.34 -17.63
N THR A 574 10.80 -20.12 -17.44
CA THR A 574 10.55 -19.32 -16.22
C THR A 574 10.41 -17.81 -16.49
N SER A 575 10.22 -17.41 -17.75
CA SER A 575 10.19 -16.00 -18.14
C SER A 575 9.04 -15.25 -17.49
N LEU A 576 9.24 -13.98 -17.10
CA LEU A 576 8.12 -13.13 -16.69
C LEU A 576 7.09 -12.95 -17.83
N LEU A 577 7.50 -13.09 -19.10
CA LEU A 577 6.60 -12.94 -20.24
C LEU A 577 5.43 -13.94 -20.19
N GLY A 578 5.60 -15.12 -19.58
CA GLY A 578 4.48 -16.03 -19.37
C GLY A 578 3.41 -15.44 -18.45
N PHE A 579 3.78 -14.71 -17.40
CA PHE A 579 2.79 -14.00 -16.57
C PHE A 579 2.12 -12.85 -17.35
N GLU A 580 2.89 -12.12 -18.17
CA GLU A 580 2.35 -11.04 -19.01
C GLU A 580 1.39 -11.57 -20.10
N ALA A 581 1.58 -12.82 -20.52
CA ALA A 581 0.69 -13.56 -21.41
C ALA A 581 -0.60 -14.00 -20.73
N LEU A 582 -0.52 -14.47 -19.48
CA LEU A 582 -1.71 -14.74 -18.66
C LEU A 582 -2.57 -13.49 -18.47
N ILE A 583 -1.93 -12.35 -18.18
CA ILE A 583 -2.63 -11.05 -18.09
C ILE A 583 -3.41 -10.78 -19.38
N ARG A 584 -2.85 -11.10 -20.55
CA ARG A 584 -3.48 -10.91 -21.86
C ARG A 584 -4.36 -12.06 -22.32
N HIS A 585 -4.78 -12.91 -21.38
CA HIS A 585 -5.66 -14.05 -21.63
C HIS A 585 -5.12 -15.04 -22.67
N ARG A 586 -3.79 -15.18 -22.77
CA ARG A 586 -3.15 -16.19 -23.63
C ARG A 586 -2.85 -17.46 -22.83
N PRO A 587 -3.16 -18.65 -23.36
CA PRO A 587 -2.69 -19.91 -22.79
C PRO A 587 -1.17 -19.92 -22.65
N VAL A 588 -0.69 -20.45 -21.52
CA VAL A 588 0.73 -20.55 -21.21
C VAL A 588 1.09 -21.97 -20.81
N THR A 589 2.08 -22.53 -21.49
CA THR A 589 2.70 -23.81 -21.12
C THR A 589 4.06 -23.56 -20.47
N CYS A 590 4.26 -24.11 -19.27
CA CYS A 590 5.50 -23.94 -18.49
C CYS A 590 6.30 -25.24 -18.45
N LEU A 591 7.56 -25.17 -18.89
CA LEU A 591 8.55 -26.27 -18.80
C LEU A 591 9.46 -26.15 -17.57
N GLY A 592 9.43 -25.01 -16.88
CA GLY A 592 9.97 -24.82 -15.54
C GLY A 592 8.87 -24.52 -14.52
N MET A 593 9.26 -24.07 -13.33
CA MET A 593 8.37 -23.70 -12.24
C MET A 593 8.52 -22.22 -11.87
N PRO A 594 8.11 -21.28 -12.74
CA PRO A 594 8.06 -19.85 -12.39
C PRO A 594 7.04 -19.60 -11.27
N PHE A 595 7.05 -18.39 -10.71
CA PHE A 595 6.19 -18.01 -9.59
C PHE A 595 4.67 -18.14 -9.89
N TYR A 596 4.28 -18.09 -11.16
CA TYR A 596 2.88 -18.18 -11.63
C TYR A 596 2.45 -19.58 -12.09
N ALA A 597 3.36 -20.56 -12.13
CA ALA A 597 3.05 -21.96 -12.42
C ALA A 597 2.58 -22.71 -11.17
N GLY A 598 1.84 -23.81 -11.34
CA GLY A 598 1.37 -24.68 -10.26
C GLY A 598 0.09 -24.24 -9.57
N TRP A 599 -0.51 -23.12 -10.01
CA TRP A 599 -1.74 -22.54 -9.43
C TRP A 599 -2.99 -22.84 -10.25
N GLY A 600 -2.89 -23.60 -11.33
CA GLY A 600 -4.00 -23.88 -12.26
C GLY A 600 -4.28 -22.80 -13.29
N LEU A 601 -3.40 -21.80 -13.42
CA LEU A 601 -3.46 -20.75 -14.45
C LEU A 601 -2.72 -21.14 -15.73
N THR A 602 -1.85 -22.14 -15.67
CA THR A 602 -0.93 -22.57 -16.73
C THR A 602 -1.06 -24.07 -16.97
N ARG A 603 -0.64 -24.53 -18.15
CA ARG A 603 -0.33 -25.94 -18.39
C ARG A 603 1.10 -26.20 -17.92
N ASP A 604 1.26 -26.85 -16.78
CA ASP A 604 2.57 -27.13 -16.21
C ASP A 604 3.07 -28.50 -16.66
N LEU A 605 4.21 -28.53 -17.35
CA LEU A 605 4.92 -29.76 -17.73
C LEU A 605 6.00 -30.15 -16.70
N PHE A 606 5.94 -29.52 -15.53
CA PHE A 606 6.79 -29.77 -14.38
C PHE A 606 5.91 -30.03 -13.15
N THR A 607 6.36 -30.90 -12.24
CA THR A 607 5.61 -31.19 -11.02
C THR A 607 5.61 -29.98 -10.08
N ALA A 608 4.43 -29.40 -9.86
CA ALA A 608 4.27 -28.28 -8.93
C ALA A 608 4.62 -28.70 -7.48
N PRO A 609 5.24 -27.81 -6.69
CA PRO A 609 5.43 -28.04 -5.27
C PRO A 609 4.08 -28.32 -4.59
N GLU A 610 4.04 -29.32 -3.71
CA GLU A 610 2.80 -29.75 -3.03
C GLU A 610 2.09 -28.63 -2.26
N ARG A 611 2.80 -27.56 -1.89
CA ARG A 611 2.22 -26.40 -1.18
C ARG A 611 1.41 -25.46 -2.09
N ARG A 612 1.57 -25.49 -3.42
CA ARG A 612 0.79 -24.69 -4.38
C ARG A 612 -0.59 -25.30 -4.66
N ARG A 613 -1.41 -25.42 -3.60
CA ARG A 613 -2.74 -26.06 -3.65
C ARG A 613 -3.87 -25.11 -4.01
N ALA A 614 -3.71 -23.81 -3.72
CA ALA A 614 -4.74 -22.82 -4.06
C ALA A 614 -4.97 -22.77 -5.58
N ARG A 615 -6.18 -22.37 -5.97
CA ARG A 615 -6.60 -22.19 -7.37
C ARG A 615 -7.15 -20.78 -7.53
N PRO A 616 -6.29 -19.75 -7.45
CA PRO A 616 -6.72 -18.36 -7.56
C PRO A 616 -7.26 -18.07 -8.96
N THR A 617 -8.20 -17.14 -9.06
CA THR A 617 -8.47 -16.45 -10.33
C THR A 617 -7.23 -15.65 -10.75
N LEU A 618 -7.14 -15.26 -12.02
CA LEU A 618 -6.08 -14.38 -12.48
C LEU A 618 -6.03 -13.07 -11.70
N ALA A 619 -7.18 -12.50 -11.36
CA ALA A 619 -7.27 -11.27 -10.57
C ALA A 619 -6.76 -11.46 -9.13
N ALA A 620 -7.16 -12.55 -8.45
CA ALA A 620 -6.64 -12.87 -7.12
C ALA A 620 -5.12 -13.10 -7.13
N PHE A 621 -4.60 -13.80 -8.15
CA PHE A 621 -3.17 -13.98 -8.32
C PHE A 621 -2.45 -12.64 -8.60
N ALA A 622 -3.01 -11.79 -9.46
CA ALA A 622 -2.49 -10.47 -9.76
C ALA A 622 -2.51 -9.54 -8.54
N HIS A 623 -3.49 -9.65 -7.64
CA HIS A 623 -3.45 -8.94 -6.36
C HIS A 623 -2.18 -9.31 -5.58
N ALA A 624 -1.90 -10.60 -5.41
CA ALA A 624 -0.69 -11.04 -4.72
C ALA A 624 0.57 -10.55 -5.45
N ALA A 625 0.67 -10.78 -6.75
CA ALA A 625 1.87 -10.51 -7.54
C ALA A 625 2.13 -9.01 -7.78
N LEU A 626 1.10 -8.18 -8.00
CA LEU A 626 1.26 -6.79 -8.43
C LEU A 626 0.85 -5.75 -7.38
N ILE A 627 0.20 -6.15 -6.29
CA ILE A 627 -0.27 -5.20 -5.27
C ILE A 627 0.37 -5.52 -3.91
N ALA A 628 0.20 -6.75 -3.42
CA ALA A 628 0.57 -7.11 -2.06
C ALA A 628 2.04 -7.50 -1.90
N TYR A 629 2.67 -8.11 -2.92
CA TYR A 629 4.05 -8.59 -2.84
C TYR A 629 5.10 -7.51 -3.17
N PRO A 630 5.03 -6.77 -4.29
CA PRO A 630 5.95 -5.68 -4.56
C PRO A 630 5.57 -4.42 -3.79
N ARG A 631 6.58 -3.61 -3.47
CA ARG A 631 6.40 -2.23 -3.00
C ARG A 631 6.81 -1.26 -4.10
N TYR A 632 6.13 -0.12 -4.16
CA TYR A 632 6.32 0.88 -5.20
C TYR A 632 6.70 2.24 -4.63
N VAL A 633 7.50 2.98 -5.38
CA VAL A 633 7.91 4.33 -5.01
C VAL A 633 7.64 5.26 -6.17
N ASP A 634 6.79 6.26 -5.95
CA ASP A 634 6.44 7.23 -6.99
C ASP A 634 7.67 8.08 -7.32
N PRO A 635 8.14 8.08 -8.56
CA PRO A 635 9.34 8.82 -8.93
C PRO A 635 9.17 10.34 -8.90
N VAL A 636 7.93 10.83 -8.85
CA VAL A 636 7.62 12.28 -8.82
C VAL A 636 7.56 12.78 -7.37
N SER A 637 6.71 12.18 -6.52
CA SER A 637 6.57 12.61 -5.12
C SER A 637 7.65 12.05 -4.19
N GLY A 638 8.34 10.99 -4.60
CA GLY A 638 9.30 10.28 -3.77
C GLY A 638 8.65 9.45 -2.64
N LEU A 639 7.34 9.27 -2.65
CA LEU A 639 6.60 8.56 -1.61
C LEU A 639 6.38 7.09 -1.97
N PRO A 640 6.31 6.18 -0.97
CA PRO A 640 5.67 4.89 -1.16
C PRO A 640 4.26 5.09 -1.72
N CYS A 641 3.89 4.33 -2.76
CA CYS A 641 2.63 4.54 -3.47
C CYS A 641 1.97 3.22 -3.91
N PRO A 642 0.69 3.26 -4.32
CA PRO A 642 0.00 2.12 -4.95
C PRO A 642 0.55 1.79 -6.34
N ALA A 643 0.39 0.53 -6.77
CA ALA A 643 0.73 0.08 -8.13
C ALA A 643 0.07 0.93 -9.23
N GLU A 644 -1.16 1.38 -8.98
CA GLU A 644 -1.95 2.20 -9.90
C GLU A 644 -1.25 3.52 -10.25
N VAL A 645 -0.51 4.10 -9.30
CA VAL A 645 0.28 5.33 -9.55
C VAL A 645 1.39 5.02 -10.53
N ILE A 646 2.11 3.91 -10.34
CA ILE A 646 3.22 3.53 -11.23
C ILE A 646 2.73 3.21 -12.64
N VAL A 647 1.60 2.52 -12.76
CA VAL A 647 0.95 2.29 -14.06
C VAL A 647 0.66 3.61 -14.78
N GLU A 648 0.10 4.59 -14.09
CA GLU A 648 -0.17 5.92 -14.67
C GLU A 648 1.12 6.67 -15.05
N ARG A 649 2.16 6.64 -14.20
CA ARG A 649 3.45 7.28 -14.51
C ARG A 649 4.12 6.66 -15.72
N LEU A 650 4.10 5.33 -15.83
CA LEU A 650 4.66 4.60 -16.96
C LEU A 650 3.89 4.93 -18.25
N ALA A 651 2.55 4.90 -18.20
CA ALA A 651 1.69 5.23 -19.34
C ALA A 651 1.90 6.68 -19.82
N ARG A 652 2.07 7.64 -18.90
CA ARG A 652 2.29 9.06 -19.22
C ARG A 652 3.74 9.43 -19.51
N ARG A 653 4.67 8.46 -19.44
CA ARG A 653 6.12 8.69 -19.58
C ARG A 653 6.68 9.67 -18.55
N GLU A 654 6.05 9.77 -17.38
CA GLU A 654 6.46 10.61 -16.25
C GLU A 654 7.50 9.90 -15.36
N VAL A 655 8.56 9.37 -15.99
CA VAL A 655 9.62 8.62 -15.30
C VAL A 655 10.96 9.34 -15.53
N PRO A 656 11.76 9.60 -14.47
CA PRO A 656 13.01 10.30 -14.60
C PRO A 656 13.98 9.50 -15.50
N PRO A 657 14.63 10.15 -16.46
CA PRO A 657 15.63 9.49 -17.28
C PRO A 657 16.81 9.02 -16.42
N PRO A 658 17.57 7.99 -16.85
CA PRO A 658 18.78 7.59 -16.13
C PRO A 658 19.73 8.78 -16.04
N GLY A 659 20.24 9.05 -14.83
CA GLY A 659 21.15 10.16 -14.56
C GLY A 659 22.41 10.11 -15.42
N ARG A 660 23.00 11.28 -15.73
CA ARG A 660 24.23 11.40 -16.54
C ARG A 660 25.35 10.40 -16.17
N PRO A 661 25.71 10.18 -14.88
CA PRO A 661 26.72 9.19 -14.51
C PRO A 661 26.30 7.74 -14.81
N ASN A 662 25.01 7.39 -14.62
CA ASN A 662 24.49 6.06 -14.98
C ASN A 662 24.50 5.84 -16.50
N ARG A 663 24.23 6.88 -17.30
CA ARG A 663 24.35 6.76 -18.77
C ARG A 663 25.79 6.47 -19.19
N VAL A 664 26.77 7.17 -18.62
CA VAL A 664 28.20 6.91 -18.90
C VAL A 664 28.60 5.51 -18.44
N LEU A 665 28.22 5.10 -17.22
CA LEU A 665 28.52 3.77 -16.70
C LEU A 665 27.86 2.65 -17.54
N SER A 666 26.62 2.84 -18.01
CA SER A 666 25.93 1.88 -18.88
C SER A 666 26.62 1.74 -20.25
N ARG A 667 27.13 2.84 -20.81
CA ARG A 667 27.89 2.84 -22.06
C ARG A 667 29.24 2.15 -21.88
N VAL A 668 29.92 2.39 -20.77
CA VAL A 668 31.18 1.71 -20.42
C VAL A 668 30.94 0.21 -20.18
N GLN A 669 29.85 -0.16 -19.51
CA GLN A 669 29.46 -1.57 -19.35
C GLN A 669 29.14 -2.24 -20.69
N GLY A 670 28.43 -1.56 -21.59
CA GLY A 670 28.17 -2.06 -22.94
C GLY A 670 29.44 -2.22 -23.79
N LEU A 671 30.37 -1.26 -23.71
CA LEU A 671 31.65 -1.30 -24.41
C LEU A 671 32.60 -2.39 -23.87
N LEU A 672 32.53 -2.69 -22.57
CA LEU A 672 33.35 -3.71 -21.91
C LEU A 672 32.65 -5.07 -21.79
N ALA A 673 31.40 -5.23 -22.25
CA ALA A 673 30.66 -6.49 -22.18
C ALA A 673 31.37 -7.63 -22.94
N SER A 674 31.99 -7.28 -24.08
CA SER A 674 32.84 -8.18 -24.88
C SER A 674 34.19 -8.51 -24.22
N GLN A 675 34.57 -7.81 -23.15
CA GLN A 675 35.82 -8.00 -22.38
C GLN A 675 35.58 -8.48 -20.94
N SER A 676 34.41 -9.03 -20.66
CA SER A 676 34.00 -9.48 -19.32
C SER A 676 34.91 -10.55 -18.68
N TRP A 677 35.79 -11.20 -19.47
CA TRP A 677 36.81 -12.14 -19.00
C TRP A 677 37.96 -11.48 -18.21
N LEU A 678 38.21 -10.18 -18.37
CA LEU A 678 39.26 -9.45 -17.65
C LEU A 678 38.89 -9.08 -16.20
N TRP A 679 37.59 -9.13 -15.86
CA TRP A 679 37.07 -8.65 -14.56
C TRP A 679 36.39 -9.73 -13.73
N ARG A 680 36.17 -10.92 -14.32
CA ARG A 680 35.80 -12.12 -13.57
C ARG A 680 37.09 -12.82 -13.17
N GLY A 681 37.65 -12.43 -12.04
CA GLY A 681 38.72 -13.16 -11.39
C GLY A 681 38.25 -14.59 -11.11
N GLY A 682 38.62 -15.51 -11.99
CA GLY A 682 38.51 -16.94 -11.74
C GLY A 682 39.45 -17.29 -10.60
N ARG A 683 38.89 -17.88 -9.55
CA ARG A 683 39.53 -19.05 -8.95
C ARG A 683 38.66 -20.24 -9.32
N ARG A 684 39.34 -21.22 -9.90
CA ARG A 684 38.83 -22.56 -10.22
C ARG A 684 38.22 -23.21 -8.98
#